data_AF-A0A947CJN7-F1
#
_entry.id   AF-A0A947CJN7-F1
#
_cell.length_a   1.000
_cell.length_b   1.000
_cell.length_c   1.000
_cell.angle_alpha   90.00
_cell.angle_beta   90.00
_cell.angle_gamma   90.00
#
_symmetry.space_group_name_H-M   'P 1'
#
loop_
_entity.id
_entity.type
_entity.pdbx_description
1 polymer ?
#
loop_
_entity_poly.entity_id
_entity_poly.type
_entity_poly.pdbx_seq_one_letter_code
_entity_poly.pdbx_strand_id
1 'polypeptide(L)'
;MLRVSLPVVAIAVMSVSASATPPIAMTNVTVLPMTGDTARLPKHTVIVEGDRIVRVGPANETIVPDGARIIDGRGRFLMPGLCDMHVHIEDATEITLYGAYGITTVLNMRGLPCHLRWRDEIAAGDRFGPTLYTTGDYVDGYPASMSPMMSLADDEAIRAAIKRQAEEGYDLVKVYSELTAEQLAVVGEAARRHGLAVTGHTSDNYSLEHALGSGQINVAHTDQLFRFLDGPRDEARERQLARALRDANATVTTSIAIYVMNAKHFEDLEAILAQPEARRLHPALLQPWRRENHRFLRRGQAEYERQTKRNAELLRFTKVLHEEGVPLLLGTDASTVGAYPGWSVYEELHELVAAGLSPAEALATATSIPGAFVRRHIDPDAWLGAIRAGYRADLVLLEDDPLRDVDAVRRPIGVMLRGDWHPRADLDSRLRDVEQLCADLTPAVLAFEGHIRTGDLDAARVVFDEARRRHPGAMLFQHYWLYFYGFAYLYDGRELTTDPEKLRDAVALYEMYAQTFPDYHSAHSMLGRAYAAAGRGDDAASAFRRALAIAPGYAYAEAALAELIPVAPDEPEDAEPDPDESANAPAAASPDPAPKRVQLPAPEGPHPVGTVTYEWQDPTRRCAASPHGGDLRTIVVQIWYPAANADAPNAPYSALSADYRHVDGNARLRPPFAAMATPSPLVVISPGRGVERYGYTTIAEELASRGYVVASVDMPELGWVIYADGLVVRPNPAFQPSRELMSGPYEKVDAFFEPATAMGLRDLQLAWSNLRRLNDADPSGRLTGRIDVTNTGVFGHSLGGRIAGAFAEANENVRAYISMEGIAPRRARMAGLPMPVAMMCSSGTLPYAMDNYQTLIDGRRETVFMVELRSFGHNSVTDFPVATPSQFDYEIEPRAGLLTSVAIVRDFFDVHLKGQGDFGAAGDRLANVVITEHAAQRDGPNRRP
;
A
#
# COMPACT_ATOMS: atom_id res chain seq x y z
N MET A 1 -18.91 -71.02 38.65
CA MET A 1 -18.11 -69.84 38.20
C MET A 1 -18.05 -69.94 36.68
N LEU A 2 -18.48 -69.04 35.81
CA LEU A 2 -18.91 -67.64 35.89
C LEU A 2 -20.25 -67.47 35.16
N ARG A 3 -21.08 -66.53 35.64
CA ARG A 3 -22.17 -65.90 34.88
C ARG A 3 -21.55 -64.84 33.97
N VAL A 4 -21.94 -64.80 32.69
CA VAL A 4 -21.77 -63.61 31.85
C VAL A 4 -23.14 -63.23 31.32
N SER A 5 -23.59 -62.06 31.74
CA SER A 5 -24.87 -61.44 31.38
C SER A 5 -24.68 -60.66 30.07
N LEU A 6 -25.48 -60.96 29.05
CA LEU A 6 -25.62 -60.09 27.87
C LEU A 6 -26.76 -59.09 28.12
N PRO A 7 -26.56 -57.77 27.94
CA PRO A 7 -27.67 -56.82 27.99
C PRO A 7 -28.37 -56.76 26.62
N VAL A 8 -29.69 -56.87 26.66
CA VAL A 8 -30.60 -56.55 25.54
C VAL A 8 -30.64 -55.04 25.40
N VAL A 9 -30.13 -54.50 24.30
CA VAL A 9 -30.33 -53.09 23.91
C VAL A 9 -31.61 -53.00 23.11
N ALA A 10 -32.64 -52.40 23.69
CA ALA A 10 -33.85 -52.01 22.99
C ALA A 10 -33.55 -50.76 22.14
N ILE A 11 -33.61 -50.89 20.81
CA ILE A 11 -33.55 -49.76 19.88
C ILE A 11 -34.93 -49.09 19.89
N ALA A 12 -35.04 -47.97 20.59
CA ALA A 12 -36.15 -47.05 20.42
C ALA A 12 -35.92 -46.23 19.13
N VAL A 13 -36.66 -46.57 18.07
CA VAL A 13 -36.73 -45.72 16.88
C VAL A 13 -37.58 -44.51 17.22
N MET A 14 -36.96 -43.42 17.66
CA MET A 14 -37.60 -42.11 17.65
C MET A 14 -37.59 -41.61 16.20
N SER A 15 -38.70 -41.79 15.50
CA SER A 15 -38.97 -41.07 14.26
C SER A 15 -39.13 -39.59 14.58
N VAL A 16 -38.06 -38.83 14.42
CA VAL A 16 -38.12 -37.37 14.31
C VAL A 16 -38.78 -37.09 12.96
N SER A 17 -40.08 -36.84 12.96
CA SER A 17 -40.72 -36.16 11.84
C SER A 17 -40.16 -34.74 11.82
N ALA A 18 -39.15 -34.50 10.97
CA ALA A 18 -38.83 -33.15 10.54
C ALA A 18 -40.12 -32.56 9.97
N SER A 19 -40.65 -31.52 10.63
CA SER A 19 -41.73 -30.72 10.08
C SER A 19 -41.20 -30.08 8.80
N ALA A 20 -41.43 -30.71 7.65
CA ALA A 20 -41.05 -30.15 6.36
C ALA A 20 -41.73 -28.79 6.20
N THR A 21 -40.94 -27.73 6.01
CA THR A 21 -41.46 -26.39 5.72
C THR A 21 -42.38 -26.50 4.50
N PRO A 22 -43.63 -25.99 4.57
CA PRO A 22 -44.57 -26.12 3.47
C PRO A 22 -44.00 -25.47 2.20
N PRO A 23 -44.20 -26.08 1.01
CA PRO A 23 -43.74 -25.51 -0.26
C PRO A 23 -44.22 -24.08 -0.46
N ILE A 24 -43.48 -23.26 -1.20
CA ILE A 24 -43.89 -21.91 -1.60
C ILE A 24 -44.18 -21.90 -3.10
N ALA A 25 -45.31 -21.33 -3.50
CA ALA A 25 -45.69 -21.18 -4.90
C ALA A 25 -45.89 -19.71 -5.25
N MET A 26 -45.04 -19.19 -6.14
CA MET A 26 -45.16 -17.84 -6.70
C MET A 26 -45.94 -17.92 -8.01
N THR A 27 -47.21 -17.55 -7.99
CA THR A 27 -48.16 -17.84 -9.09
C THR A 27 -48.44 -16.63 -9.96
N ASN A 28 -48.79 -16.86 -11.23
CA ASN A 28 -49.18 -15.83 -12.21
C ASN A 28 -48.15 -14.70 -12.41
N VAL A 29 -46.87 -15.00 -12.17
CA VAL A 29 -45.78 -14.01 -12.22
C VAL A 29 -45.14 -13.95 -13.61
N THR A 30 -44.54 -12.81 -13.95
CA THR A 30 -43.61 -12.73 -15.09
C THR A 30 -42.23 -13.16 -14.62
N VAL A 31 -41.79 -14.35 -15.00
CA VAL A 31 -40.45 -14.85 -14.63
C VAL A 31 -39.42 -14.28 -15.60
N LEU A 32 -38.31 -13.80 -15.03
CA LEU A 32 -37.10 -13.38 -15.70
C LEU A 32 -36.00 -14.40 -15.36
N PRO A 33 -35.78 -15.43 -16.20
CA PRO A 33 -34.94 -16.56 -15.81
C PRO A 33 -33.46 -16.23 -15.62
N MET A 34 -32.96 -15.22 -16.35
CA MET A 34 -31.54 -14.84 -16.44
C MET A 34 -30.61 -15.95 -16.96
N THR A 35 -31.13 -16.93 -17.71
CA THR A 35 -30.37 -18.06 -18.26
C THR A 35 -29.70 -17.77 -19.62
N GLY A 36 -29.40 -16.50 -19.92
CA GLY A 36 -28.85 -16.05 -21.21
C GLY A 36 -29.90 -15.65 -22.25
N ASP A 37 -31.13 -16.13 -22.13
CA ASP A 37 -32.28 -15.64 -22.89
C ASP A 37 -32.91 -14.45 -22.14
N THR A 38 -33.03 -13.29 -22.79
CA THR A 38 -33.72 -12.08 -22.24
C THR A 38 -35.25 -12.23 -22.21
N ALA A 39 -35.73 -13.47 -22.17
CA ALA A 39 -37.13 -13.83 -22.30
C ALA A 39 -37.91 -13.44 -21.05
N ARG A 40 -39.02 -12.73 -21.27
CA ARG A 40 -40.07 -12.55 -20.28
C ARG A 40 -41.00 -13.75 -20.38
N LEU A 41 -41.16 -14.49 -19.30
CA LEU A 41 -42.08 -15.63 -19.22
C LEU A 41 -43.34 -15.20 -18.46
N PRO A 42 -44.34 -14.57 -19.12
CA PRO A 42 -45.54 -14.09 -18.45
C PRO A 42 -46.41 -15.25 -17.96
N LYS A 43 -47.19 -15.01 -16.90
CA LYS A 43 -48.19 -15.95 -16.37
C LYS A 43 -47.58 -17.32 -16.05
N HIS A 44 -46.44 -17.33 -15.39
CA HIS A 44 -45.78 -18.54 -14.91
C HIS A 44 -46.01 -18.76 -13.41
N THR A 45 -45.77 -19.99 -12.98
CA THR A 45 -45.71 -20.39 -11.58
C THR A 45 -44.33 -20.94 -11.28
N VAL A 46 -43.72 -20.48 -10.19
CA VAL A 46 -42.47 -21.01 -9.63
C VAL A 46 -42.77 -21.70 -8.31
N ILE A 47 -42.36 -22.95 -8.17
CA ILE A 47 -42.52 -23.76 -6.95
C ILE A 47 -41.16 -23.94 -6.31
N VAL A 48 -41.10 -23.67 -5.01
CA VAL A 48 -39.94 -23.79 -4.14
C VAL A 48 -40.24 -24.79 -3.03
N GLU A 49 -39.33 -25.74 -2.84
CA GLU A 49 -39.36 -26.72 -1.74
C GLU A 49 -38.01 -26.70 -1.01
N GLY A 50 -38.04 -26.49 0.30
CA GLY A 50 -36.81 -26.21 1.05
C GLY A 50 -36.09 -25.00 0.47
N ASP A 51 -34.81 -25.17 0.14
CA ASP A 51 -33.96 -24.13 -0.44
C ASP A 51 -33.91 -24.16 -1.99
N ARG A 52 -34.67 -25.04 -2.66
CA ARG A 52 -34.58 -25.25 -4.11
C ARG A 52 -35.83 -24.87 -4.87
N ILE A 53 -35.63 -24.33 -6.06
CA ILE A 53 -36.66 -24.22 -7.09
C ILE A 53 -36.88 -25.63 -7.66
N VAL A 54 -38.08 -26.19 -7.50
CA VAL A 54 -38.40 -27.53 -8.01
C VAL A 54 -39.13 -27.49 -9.36
N ARG A 55 -39.85 -26.40 -9.66
CA ARG A 55 -40.59 -26.25 -10.92
C ARG A 55 -40.75 -24.80 -11.33
N VAL A 56 -40.64 -24.58 -12.64
CA VAL A 56 -40.98 -23.32 -13.33
C VAL A 56 -41.81 -23.69 -14.55
N GLY A 57 -43.00 -23.11 -14.72
CA GLY A 57 -43.82 -23.41 -15.90
C GLY A 57 -45.06 -22.53 -16.02
N PRO A 58 -45.80 -22.63 -17.14
CA PRO A 58 -47.03 -21.88 -17.35
C PRO A 58 -48.03 -22.12 -16.21
N ALA A 59 -48.72 -21.06 -15.76
CA ALA A 59 -49.59 -21.11 -14.59
C ALA A 59 -50.80 -22.05 -14.79
N ASN A 60 -51.24 -22.26 -16.02
CA ASN A 60 -52.34 -23.19 -16.37
C ASN A 60 -51.90 -24.66 -16.44
N GLU A 61 -50.60 -24.95 -16.46
CA GLU A 61 -50.02 -26.31 -16.58
C GLU A 61 -49.28 -26.74 -15.31
N THR A 62 -48.99 -25.79 -14.43
CA THR A 62 -48.22 -26.01 -13.20
C THR A 62 -49.15 -26.24 -12.03
N ILE A 63 -49.18 -27.48 -11.54
CA ILE A 63 -49.97 -27.88 -10.37
C ILE A 63 -49.27 -27.39 -9.11
N VAL A 64 -49.95 -26.54 -8.33
CA VAL A 64 -49.48 -26.07 -7.04
C VAL A 64 -49.69 -27.18 -6.00
N PRO A 65 -48.66 -27.57 -5.22
CA PRO A 65 -48.79 -28.59 -4.19
C PRO A 65 -49.82 -28.21 -3.11
N ASP A 66 -50.52 -29.20 -2.57
CA ASP A 66 -51.45 -28.98 -1.46
C ASP A 66 -50.72 -28.42 -0.23
N GLY A 67 -51.32 -27.43 0.43
CA GLY A 67 -50.73 -26.77 1.60
C GLY A 67 -49.60 -25.78 1.28
N ALA A 68 -49.27 -25.56 0.00
CA ALA A 68 -48.25 -24.58 -0.38
C ALA A 68 -48.67 -23.14 0.02
N ARG A 69 -47.71 -22.36 0.50
CA ARG A 69 -47.88 -20.93 0.71
C ARG A 69 -47.89 -20.22 -0.65
N ILE A 70 -49.01 -19.62 -1.00
CA ILE A 70 -49.17 -18.93 -2.28
C ILE A 70 -48.74 -17.46 -2.16
N ILE A 71 -47.85 -17.04 -3.07
CA ILE A 71 -47.49 -15.65 -3.30
C ILE A 71 -48.06 -15.27 -4.67
N ASP A 72 -48.98 -14.30 -4.71
CA ASP A 72 -49.54 -13.81 -5.97
C ASP A 72 -48.55 -12.85 -6.66
N GLY A 73 -48.09 -13.23 -7.84
CA GLY A 73 -47.19 -12.46 -8.67
C GLY A 73 -47.89 -11.77 -9.85
N ARG A 74 -49.22 -11.73 -9.90
CA ARG A 74 -49.94 -11.09 -11.02
C ARG A 74 -49.51 -9.65 -11.21
N GLY A 75 -49.07 -9.33 -12.43
CA GLY A 75 -48.58 -8.00 -12.80
C GLY A 75 -47.17 -7.67 -12.30
N ARG A 76 -46.50 -8.63 -11.63
CA ARG A 76 -45.18 -8.47 -11.01
C ARG A 76 -44.12 -9.26 -11.76
N PHE A 77 -42.86 -8.97 -11.45
CA PHE A 77 -41.69 -9.58 -12.07
C PHE A 77 -40.89 -10.36 -11.04
N LEU A 78 -40.49 -11.58 -11.36
CA LEU A 78 -39.66 -12.42 -10.50
C LEU A 78 -38.32 -12.67 -11.19
N MET A 79 -37.23 -12.33 -10.52
CA MET A 79 -35.87 -12.55 -11.00
C MET A 79 -35.02 -13.25 -9.92
N PRO A 80 -33.85 -13.81 -10.27
CA PRO A 80 -32.88 -14.26 -9.27
C PRO A 80 -32.49 -13.09 -8.37
N GLY A 81 -32.13 -13.40 -7.13
CA GLY A 81 -31.56 -12.40 -6.24
C GLY A 81 -30.23 -11.86 -6.74
N LEU A 82 -29.93 -10.61 -6.37
CA LEU A 82 -28.71 -9.94 -6.81
C LEU A 82 -27.50 -10.52 -6.07
N CYS A 83 -26.35 -10.46 -6.73
CA CYS A 83 -25.05 -10.85 -6.22
C CYS A 83 -24.12 -9.63 -6.26
N ASP A 84 -23.46 -9.34 -5.13
CA ASP A 84 -22.40 -8.33 -5.05
C ASP A 84 -21.06 -9.02 -4.84
N MET A 85 -20.24 -9.07 -5.89
CA MET A 85 -19.03 -9.90 -5.93
C MET A 85 -17.77 -9.16 -5.45
N HIS A 86 -17.92 -7.96 -4.87
CA HIS A 86 -16.83 -7.27 -4.21
C HIS A 86 -17.37 -6.35 -3.13
N VAL A 87 -17.33 -6.81 -1.89
CA VAL A 87 -17.70 -6.02 -0.70
C VAL A 87 -16.61 -6.08 0.35
N HIS A 88 -16.60 -5.10 1.26
CA HIS A 88 -15.85 -5.14 2.51
C HIS A 88 -16.82 -5.05 3.69
N ILE A 89 -17.17 -6.21 4.25
CA ILE A 89 -18.06 -6.28 5.41
C ILE A 89 -17.21 -5.94 6.64
N GLU A 90 -17.50 -4.83 7.28
CA GLU A 90 -16.79 -4.41 8.49
C GLU A 90 -17.65 -4.66 9.74
N ASP A 91 -18.97 -4.59 9.63
CA ASP A 91 -19.92 -4.84 10.71
C ASP A 91 -21.10 -5.76 10.31
N ALA A 92 -21.62 -6.50 11.28
CA ALA A 92 -22.69 -7.47 11.06
C ALA A 92 -24.04 -6.84 10.63
N THR A 93 -24.25 -5.54 10.87
CA THR A 93 -25.44 -4.83 10.37
C THR A 93 -25.46 -4.73 8.84
N GLU A 94 -24.29 -4.66 8.20
CA GLU A 94 -24.17 -4.58 6.74
C GLU A 94 -24.75 -5.82 6.06
N ILE A 95 -24.53 -7.00 6.64
CA ILE A 95 -25.14 -8.28 6.21
C ILE A 95 -26.66 -8.16 6.12
N THR A 96 -27.28 -7.50 7.11
CA THR A 96 -28.72 -7.26 7.12
C THR A 96 -29.14 -6.29 6.02
N LEU A 97 -28.34 -5.25 5.75
CA LEU A 97 -28.60 -4.31 4.66
C LEU A 97 -28.60 -5.00 3.30
N TYR A 98 -27.58 -5.81 2.99
CA TYR A 98 -27.54 -6.57 1.73
C TYR A 98 -28.82 -7.39 1.51
N GLY A 99 -29.21 -8.19 2.50
CA GLY A 99 -30.43 -9.01 2.40
C GLY A 99 -31.71 -8.17 2.24
N ALA A 100 -31.81 -7.05 2.96
CA ALA A 100 -32.97 -6.16 2.91
C ALA A 100 -33.10 -5.41 1.57
N TYR A 101 -31.99 -5.18 0.89
CA TYR A 101 -31.92 -4.60 -0.44
C TYR A 101 -32.01 -5.65 -1.57
N GLY A 102 -32.27 -6.92 -1.27
CA GLY A 102 -32.46 -7.96 -2.31
C GLY A 102 -31.15 -8.52 -2.89
N ILE A 103 -30.03 -8.27 -2.22
CA ILE A 103 -28.77 -8.96 -2.46
C ILE A 103 -28.82 -10.26 -1.66
N THR A 104 -28.64 -11.37 -2.37
CA THR A 104 -28.82 -12.73 -1.83
C THR A 104 -27.53 -13.52 -1.78
N THR A 105 -26.47 -13.03 -2.44
CA THR A 105 -25.12 -13.58 -2.39
C THR A 105 -24.12 -12.43 -2.39
N VAL A 106 -23.08 -12.53 -1.57
CA VAL A 106 -21.97 -11.56 -1.53
C VAL A 106 -20.62 -12.28 -1.54
N LEU A 107 -19.62 -11.68 -2.17
CA LEU A 107 -18.21 -12.05 -2.01
C LEU A 107 -17.48 -10.95 -1.25
N ASN A 108 -17.16 -11.24 0.00
CA ASN A 108 -16.36 -10.38 0.86
C ASN A 108 -14.88 -10.53 0.50
N MET A 109 -14.25 -9.44 0.04
CA MET A 109 -12.91 -9.45 -0.54
C MET A 109 -11.80 -9.26 0.51
N ARG A 110 -12.16 -9.36 1.79
CA ARG A 110 -11.23 -9.44 2.91
C ARG A 110 -11.87 -10.15 4.12
N GLY A 111 -11.54 -11.41 4.33
CA GLY A 111 -12.09 -12.20 5.42
C GLY A 111 -11.32 -12.07 6.74
N LEU A 112 -12.09 -12.25 7.81
CA LEU A 112 -11.63 -12.35 9.19
C LEU A 112 -12.43 -13.49 9.83
N PRO A 113 -12.01 -14.08 10.96
CA PRO A 113 -12.71 -15.22 11.57
C PRO A 113 -14.20 -14.96 11.89
N CYS A 114 -14.57 -13.71 12.21
CA CYS A 114 -15.98 -13.35 12.41
C CYS A 114 -16.84 -13.58 11.14
N HIS A 115 -16.27 -13.42 9.94
CA HIS A 115 -16.95 -13.66 8.68
C HIS A 115 -17.25 -15.14 8.46
N LEU A 116 -16.34 -16.04 8.85
CA LEU A 116 -16.58 -17.49 8.81
C LEU A 116 -17.71 -17.88 9.76
N ARG A 117 -17.69 -17.34 10.99
CA ARG A 117 -18.80 -17.52 11.95
C ARG A 117 -20.12 -16.98 11.41
N TRP A 118 -20.14 -15.77 10.84
CA TRP A 118 -21.35 -15.18 10.27
C TRP A 118 -21.85 -15.98 9.07
N ARG A 119 -20.97 -16.51 8.22
CA ARG A 119 -21.32 -17.42 7.12
C ARG A 119 -22.04 -18.65 7.67
N ASP A 120 -21.52 -19.27 8.72
CA ASP A 120 -22.11 -20.46 9.33
C ASP A 120 -23.47 -20.14 9.98
N GLU A 121 -23.59 -19.02 10.69
CA GLU A 121 -24.86 -18.53 11.25
C GLU A 121 -25.90 -18.24 10.15
N ILE A 122 -25.49 -17.68 9.02
CA ILE A 122 -26.36 -17.43 7.85
C ILE A 122 -26.83 -18.76 7.24
N ALA A 123 -25.90 -19.71 7.06
CA ALA A 123 -26.18 -21.02 6.50
C ALA A 123 -27.13 -21.84 7.39
N ALA A 124 -27.00 -21.70 8.72
CA ALA A 124 -27.88 -22.32 9.70
C ALA A 124 -29.26 -21.63 9.83
N GLY A 125 -29.40 -20.40 9.30
CA GLY A 125 -30.62 -19.59 9.43
C GLY A 125 -30.71 -18.77 10.73
N ASP A 126 -29.66 -18.79 11.56
CA ASP A 126 -29.56 -18.02 12.80
C ASP A 126 -29.33 -16.52 12.54
N ARG A 127 -28.80 -16.18 11.36
CA ARG A 127 -28.58 -14.81 10.91
C ARG A 127 -29.27 -14.54 9.57
N PHE A 128 -30.05 -13.47 9.54
CA PHE A 128 -30.61 -12.94 8.30
C PHE A 128 -29.52 -12.31 7.43
N GLY A 129 -29.47 -12.69 6.16
CA GLY A 129 -28.49 -12.13 5.23
C GLY A 129 -28.29 -12.96 3.96
N PRO A 130 -27.53 -12.39 3.00
CA PRO A 130 -27.10 -13.09 1.79
C PRO A 130 -26.20 -14.26 2.15
N THR A 131 -26.13 -15.25 1.25
CA THR A 131 -25.05 -16.24 1.29
C THR A 131 -23.70 -15.53 1.20
N LEU A 132 -22.80 -15.81 2.13
CA LEU A 132 -21.51 -15.13 2.27
C LEU A 132 -20.38 -16.04 1.79
N TYR A 133 -19.72 -15.66 0.71
CA TYR A 133 -18.39 -16.15 0.36
C TYR A 133 -17.36 -15.13 0.82
N THR A 134 -16.18 -15.57 1.24
CA THR A 134 -15.14 -14.66 1.71
C THR A 134 -13.75 -15.14 1.30
N THR A 135 -12.92 -14.21 0.83
CA THR A 135 -11.47 -14.43 0.77
C THR A 135 -10.91 -14.48 2.19
N GLY A 136 -9.67 -14.91 2.38
CA GLY A 136 -8.92 -14.59 3.60
C GLY A 136 -8.50 -13.12 3.67
N ASP A 137 -7.64 -12.78 4.62
CA ASP A 137 -6.98 -11.46 4.66
C ASP A 137 -6.02 -11.30 3.46
N TYR A 138 -5.56 -10.09 3.18
CA TYR A 138 -4.75 -9.78 2.00
C TYR A 138 -3.43 -10.55 1.97
N VAL A 139 -3.01 -10.95 0.76
CA VAL A 139 -1.66 -11.40 0.45
C VAL A 139 -0.98 -10.33 -0.39
N ASP A 140 0.06 -9.71 0.15
CA ASP A 140 0.76 -8.59 -0.50
C ASP A 140 2.28 -8.65 -0.27
N GLY A 141 3.03 -8.03 -1.20
CA GLY A 141 4.49 -7.96 -1.16
C GLY A 141 5.01 -7.00 -0.08
N TYR A 142 6.33 -6.90 0.06
CA TYR A 142 6.98 -5.98 1.00
C TYR A 142 7.56 -4.76 0.29
N PRO A 143 7.29 -3.52 0.77
CA PRO A 143 6.29 -3.18 1.78
C PRO A 143 4.87 -3.24 1.18
N ALA A 144 3.88 -3.76 1.91
CA ALA A 144 2.50 -3.87 1.40
C ALA A 144 1.84 -2.50 1.20
N SER A 145 0.93 -2.40 0.22
CA SER A 145 0.34 -1.13 -0.23
C SER A 145 -0.46 -0.43 0.87
N MET A 146 -1.20 -1.18 1.68
CA MET A 146 -2.08 -0.62 2.71
C MET A 146 -1.39 -0.41 4.05
N SER A 147 -0.49 -1.32 4.45
CA SER A 147 0.25 -1.19 5.70
C SER A 147 1.48 -2.10 5.68
N PRO A 148 2.66 -1.60 6.08
CA PRO A 148 3.85 -2.45 6.24
C PRO A 148 3.62 -3.66 7.17
N MET A 149 2.66 -3.57 8.09
CA MET A 149 2.31 -4.64 9.04
C MET A 149 1.48 -5.77 8.42
N MET A 150 0.95 -5.57 7.22
CA MET A 150 0.22 -6.58 6.43
C MET A 150 1.09 -7.23 5.35
N SER A 151 2.39 -6.87 5.28
CA SER A 151 3.32 -7.40 4.28
C SER A 151 3.72 -8.83 4.61
N LEU A 152 3.77 -9.67 3.59
CA LEU A 152 4.43 -10.97 3.68
C LEU A 152 5.82 -10.80 3.06
N ALA A 153 6.85 -10.90 3.92
CA ALA A 153 8.22 -10.51 3.58
C ALA A 153 8.93 -11.49 2.64
N ASP A 154 8.50 -12.75 2.62
CA ASP A 154 9.14 -13.82 1.87
C ASP A 154 8.14 -14.92 1.44
N ASP A 155 8.62 -15.83 0.59
CA ASP A 155 7.84 -16.92 0.03
C ASP A 155 7.32 -17.91 1.08
N GLU A 156 8.04 -18.11 2.20
CA GLU A 156 7.62 -19.03 3.25
C GLU A 156 6.42 -18.46 4.00
N ALA A 157 6.46 -17.16 4.32
CA ALA A 157 5.35 -16.43 4.91
C ALA A 157 4.10 -16.45 3.99
N ILE A 158 4.28 -16.31 2.67
CA ILE A 158 3.19 -16.44 1.69
C ILE A 158 2.56 -17.84 1.75
N ARG A 159 3.37 -18.90 1.67
CA ARG A 159 2.87 -20.28 1.72
C ARG A 159 2.16 -20.59 3.03
N ALA A 160 2.71 -20.14 4.15
CA ALA A 160 2.12 -20.34 5.47
C ALA A 160 0.79 -19.59 5.61
N ALA A 161 0.69 -18.36 5.10
CA ALA A 161 -0.55 -17.59 5.11
C ALA A 161 -1.65 -18.27 4.29
N ILE A 162 -1.35 -18.73 3.07
CA ILE A 162 -2.33 -19.39 2.20
C ILE A 162 -2.75 -20.74 2.76
N LYS A 163 -1.81 -21.55 3.26
CA LYS A 163 -2.12 -22.80 3.94
C LYS A 163 -3.08 -22.57 5.10
N ARG A 164 -2.80 -21.58 5.94
CA ARG A 164 -3.67 -21.21 7.07
C ARG A 164 -5.06 -20.78 6.59
N GLN A 165 -5.14 -19.91 5.58
CA GLN A 165 -6.42 -19.46 5.05
C GLN A 165 -7.26 -20.64 4.52
N ALA A 166 -6.62 -21.62 3.86
CA ALA A 166 -7.30 -22.84 3.41
C ALA A 166 -7.78 -23.72 4.57
N GLU A 167 -6.95 -23.91 5.60
CA GLU A 167 -7.29 -24.71 6.79
C GLU A 167 -8.40 -24.07 7.63
N GLU A 168 -8.46 -22.73 7.68
CA GLU A 168 -9.55 -21.99 8.32
C GLU A 168 -10.85 -22.03 7.51
N GLY A 169 -10.78 -22.37 6.21
CA GLY A 169 -11.94 -22.55 5.34
C GLY A 169 -12.43 -21.27 4.64
N TYR A 170 -11.53 -20.36 4.29
CA TYR A 170 -11.84 -19.28 3.35
C TYR A 170 -11.98 -19.81 1.92
N ASP A 171 -12.77 -19.10 1.10
CA ASP A 171 -13.20 -19.57 -0.22
C ASP A 171 -12.17 -19.28 -1.33
N LEU A 172 -11.37 -18.23 -1.17
CA LEU A 172 -10.45 -17.69 -2.19
C LEU A 172 -9.24 -16.99 -1.53
N VAL A 173 -8.16 -16.83 -2.30
CA VAL A 173 -6.99 -15.99 -1.91
C VAL A 173 -7.11 -14.62 -2.56
N LYS A 174 -7.04 -13.54 -1.77
CA LYS A 174 -7.02 -12.16 -2.26
C LYS A 174 -5.58 -11.64 -2.36
N VAL A 175 -5.14 -11.29 -3.58
CA VAL A 175 -3.85 -10.61 -3.83
C VAL A 175 -3.98 -9.09 -3.91
N TYR A 176 -2.89 -8.39 -3.61
CA TYR A 176 -2.79 -6.93 -3.63
C TYR A 176 -1.58 -6.41 -4.46
N SER A 177 -1.35 -5.10 -4.47
CA SER A 177 -0.63 -4.41 -5.55
C SER A 177 0.90 -4.39 -5.47
N GLU A 178 1.55 -4.95 -4.44
CA GLU A 178 3.02 -4.89 -4.26
C GLU A 178 3.72 -6.24 -4.49
N LEU A 179 2.98 -7.29 -4.89
CA LEU A 179 3.60 -8.56 -5.24
C LEU A 179 4.46 -8.44 -6.50
N THR A 180 5.65 -9.03 -6.45
CA THR A 180 6.49 -9.29 -7.64
C THR A 180 5.91 -10.45 -8.47
N ALA A 181 6.36 -10.60 -9.72
CA ALA A 181 5.96 -11.74 -10.57
C ALA A 181 6.32 -13.09 -9.92
N GLU A 182 7.48 -13.17 -9.26
CA GLU A 182 7.96 -14.36 -8.55
C GLU A 182 7.06 -14.69 -7.35
N GLN A 183 6.74 -13.69 -6.53
CA GLN A 183 5.85 -13.88 -5.38
C GLN A 183 4.44 -14.25 -5.82
N LEU A 184 3.93 -13.65 -6.90
CA LEU A 184 2.62 -14.01 -7.44
C LEU A 184 2.59 -15.47 -7.94
N ALA A 185 3.68 -15.95 -8.55
CA ALA A 185 3.80 -17.36 -8.91
C ALA A 185 3.78 -18.29 -7.68
N VAL A 186 4.40 -17.88 -6.57
CA VAL A 186 4.34 -18.60 -5.29
C VAL A 186 2.93 -18.60 -4.71
N VAL A 187 2.21 -17.47 -4.77
CA VAL A 187 0.79 -17.40 -4.39
C VAL A 187 -0.02 -18.40 -5.20
N GLY A 188 0.13 -18.38 -6.52
CA GLY A 188 -0.56 -19.28 -7.43
C GLY A 188 -0.27 -20.77 -7.18
N GLU A 189 0.99 -21.10 -6.88
CA GLU A 189 1.42 -22.46 -6.50
C GLU A 189 0.77 -22.92 -5.20
N ALA A 190 0.85 -22.11 -4.15
CA ALA A 190 0.31 -22.42 -2.84
C ALA A 190 -1.23 -22.52 -2.88
N ALA A 191 -1.91 -21.58 -3.53
CA ALA A 191 -3.36 -21.58 -3.66
C ALA A 191 -3.85 -22.86 -4.36
N ARG A 192 -3.21 -23.24 -5.48
CA ARG A 192 -3.52 -24.48 -6.21
C ARG A 192 -3.29 -25.72 -5.37
N ARG A 193 -2.21 -25.77 -4.57
CA ARG A 193 -1.91 -26.90 -3.67
C ARG A 193 -3.02 -27.12 -2.64
N HIS A 194 -3.69 -26.04 -2.24
CA HIS A 194 -4.78 -26.06 -1.27
C HIS A 194 -6.18 -25.97 -1.89
N GLY A 195 -6.30 -26.06 -3.22
CA GLY A 195 -7.59 -26.05 -3.91
C GLY A 195 -8.31 -24.69 -3.92
N LEU A 196 -7.59 -23.59 -3.64
CA LEU A 196 -8.12 -22.23 -3.67
C LEU A 196 -7.80 -21.56 -5.00
N ALA A 197 -8.71 -20.68 -5.46
CA ALA A 197 -8.45 -19.80 -6.59
C ALA A 197 -8.00 -18.40 -6.12
N VAL A 198 -7.27 -17.70 -7.00
CA VAL A 198 -6.68 -16.39 -6.72
C VAL A 198 -7.52 -15.29 -7.37
N THR A 199 -7.88 -14.26 -6.59
CA THR A 199 -8.62 -13.06 -7.04
C THR A 199 -7.92 -11.83 -6.49
N GLY A 200 -8.08 -10.65 -7.09
CA GLY A 200 -7.63 -9.42 -6.43
C GLY A 200 -7.16 -8.32 -7.33
N HIS A 201 -6.35 -7.42 -6.76
CA HIS A 201 -5.74 -6.33 -7.51
C HIS A 201 -4.65 -6.84 -8.44
N THR A 202 -4.12 -5.93 -9.25
CA THR A 202 -2.94 -6.17 -10.07
C THR A 202 -1.80 -5.25 -9.62
N SER A 203 -0.59 -5.49 -10.10
CA SER A 203 0.60 -4.70 -9.77
C SER A 203 1.24 -4.15 -11.04
N ASP A 204 2.00 -3.05 -10.90
CA ASP A 204 2.92 -2.57 -11.94
C ASP A 204 4.16 -3.48 -12.05
N ASN A 205 4.39 -4.37 -11.07
CA ASN A 205 5.56 -5.24 -11.00
C ASN A 205 5.44 -6.52 -11.86
N TYR A 206 4.32 -6.72 -12.54
CA TYR A 206 4.11 -7.88 -13.42
C TYR A 206 3.14 -7.58 -14.55
N SER A 207 3.19 -8.39 -15.61
CA SER A 207 2.29 -8.29 -16.76
C SER A 207 0.99 -9.06 -16.55
N LEU A 208 -0.02 -8.81 -17.40
CA LEU A 208 -1.27 -9.58 -17.37
C LEU A 208 -1.02 -11.08 -17.57
N GLU A 209 -0.06 -11.45 -18.41
CA GLU A 209 0.30 -12.85 -18.67
C GLU A 209 0.82 -13.54 -17.41
N HIS A 210 1.60 -12.83 -16.57
CA HIS A 210 2.03 -13.35 -15.27
C HIS A 210 0.85 -13.52 -14.31
N ALA A 211 -0.05 -12.54 -14.26
CA ALA A 211 -1.27 -12.63 -13.44
C ALA A 211 -2.12 -13.86 -13.82
N LEU A 212 -2.45 -14.00 -15.11
CA LEU A 212 -3.23 -15.12 -15.61
C LEU A 212 -2.48 -16.46 -15.46
N GLY A 213 -1.17 -16.47 -15.73
CA GLY A 213 -0.31 -17.65 -15.60
C GLY A 213 -0.16 -18.15 -14.15
N SER A 214 -0.29 -17.27 -13.17
CA SER A 214 -0.31 -17.63 -11.74
C SER A 214 -1.62 -18.31 -11.31
N GLY A 215 -2.67 -18.22 -12.12
CA GLY A 215 -4.01 -18.71 -11.77
C GLY A 215 -4.89 -17.64 -11.12
N GLN A 216 -4.59 -16.35 -11.30
CA GLN A 216 -5.51 -15.27 -10.95
C GLN A 216 -6.72 -15.31 -11.90
N ILE A 217 -7.87 -15.74 -11.37
CA ILE A 217 -9.11 -15.97 -12.13
C ILE A 217 -9.96 -14.71 -12.27
N ASN A 218 -9.72 -13.70 -11.42
CA ASN A 218 -10.50 -12.47 -11.38
C ASN A 218 -9.60 -11.26 -11.08
N VAL A 219 -9.75 -10.23 -11.91
CA VAL A 219 -9.19 -8.90 -11.64
C VAL A 219 -10.26 -8.04 -10.97
N ALA A 220 -9.98 -7.57 -9.77
CA ALA A 220 -10.86 -6.71 -9.03
C ALA A 220 -10.68 -5.25 -9.47
N HIS A 221 -11.79 -4.62 -9.85
CA HIS A 221 -11.91 -3.28 -10.42
C HIS A 221 -11.40 -3.16 -11.86
N THR A 222 -12.21 -2.57 -12.74
CA THR A 222 -11.80 -2.27 -14.12
C THR A 222 -10.55 -1.38 -14.16
N ASP A 223 -10.35 -0.53 -13.15
CA ASP A 223 -9.23 0.40 -13.11
C ASP A 223 -7.85 -0.28 -13.02
N GLN A 224 -7.78 -1.46 -12.40
CA GLN A 224 -6.55 -2.22 -12.22
C GLN A 224 -5.97 -2.67 -13.58
N LEU A 225 -6.82 -2.82 -14.58
CA LEU A 225 -6.39 -3.18 -15.93
C LEU A 225 -5.63 -2.05 -16.64
N PHE A 226 -5.78 -0.79 -16.21
CA PHE A 226 -4.98 0.31 -16.75
C PHE A 226 -3.49 0.17 -16.42
N ARG A 227 -3.12 -0.58 -15.39
CA ARG A 227 -1.71 -0.87 -15.03
C ARG A 227 -0.99 -1.66 -16.13
N PHE A 228 -1.72 -2.40 -16.94
CA PHE A 228 -1.15 -3.16 -18.07
C PHE A 228 -1.12 -2.39 -19.39
N LEU A 229 -1.54 -1.12 -19.38
CA LEU A 229 -1.59 -0.28 -20.57
C LEU A 229 -0.57 0.84 -20.44
N ASP A 230 0.62 0.64 -21.02
CA ASP A 230 1.65 1.68 -21.08
C ASP A 230 1.21 2.84 -22.00
N GLY A 231 1.34 4.08 -21.53
CA GLY A 231 1.09 5.27 -22.36
C GLY A 231 -0.39 5.67 -22.50
N PRO A 232 -0.77 6.44 -23.55
CA PRO A 232 -2.13 6.93 -23.70
C PRO A 232 -3.13 5.79 -23.93
N ARG A 233 -4.31 5.89 -23.30
CA ARG A 233 -5.37 4.88 -23.35
C ARG A 233 -5.92 4.74 -24.78
N ASP A 234 -5.48 3.70 -25.47
CA ASP A 234 -5.83 3.36 -26.85
C ASP A 234 -6.78 2.14 -26.89
N GLU A 235 -7.91 2.28 -27.57
CA GLU A 235 -8.95 1.25 -27.67
C GLU A 235 -8.42 -0.05 -28.29
N ALA A 236 -7.47 0.02 -29.22
CA ALA A 236 -6.89 -1.18 -29.83
C ALA A 236 -6.16 -2.05 -28.79
N ARG A 237 -5.44 -1.42 -27.85
CA ARG A 237 -4.76 -2.11 -26.75
C ARG A 237 -5.75 -2.59 -25.69
N GLU A 238 -6.76 -1.78 -25.36
CA GLU A 238 -7.87 -2.19 -24.49
C GLU A 238 -8.54 -3.48 -25.01
N ARG A 239 -8.83 -3.55 -26.32
CA ARG A 239 -9.38 -4.76 -26.95
C ARG A 239 -8.43 -5.94 -26.91
N GLN A 240 -7.13 -5.73 -27.09
CA GLN A 240 -6.14 -6.79 -26.97
C GLN A 240 -6.12 -7.38 -25.56
N LEU A 241 -6.10 -6.52 -24.53
CA LEU A 241 -6.13 -6.93 -23.13
C LEU A 241 -7.43 -7.70 -22.81
N ALA A 242 -8.57 -7.19 -23.29
CA ALA A 242 -9.87 -7.83 -23.12
C ALA A 242 -9.92 -9.23 -23.78
N ARG A 243 -9.32 -9.39 -24.96
CA ARG A 243 -9.22 -10.72 -25.61
C ARG A 243 -8.37 -11.68 -24.81
N ALA A 244 -7.25 -11.23 -24.24
CA ALA A 244 -6.41 -12.07 -23.38
C ALA A 244 -7.17 -12.54 -22.12
N LEU A 245 -7.92 -11.65 -21.48
CA LEU A 245 -8.80 -12.00 -20.35
C LEU A 245 -9.88 -13.01 -20.75
N ARG A 246 -10.57 -12.78 -21.87
CA ARG A 246 -11.59 -13.73 -22.40
C ARG A 246 -10.98 -15.09 -22.67
N ASP A 247 -9.85 -15.14 -23.37
CA ASP A 247 -9.22 -16.39 -23.81
C ASP A 247 -8.70 -17.20 -22.61
N ALA A 248 -8.32 -16.53 -21.51
CA ALA A 248 -8.00 -17.15 -20.24
C ALA A 248 -9.24 -17.51 -19.37
N ASN A 249 -10.44 -17.11 -19.80
CA ASN A 249 -11.67 -17.19 -19.02
C ASN A 249 -11.52 -16.50 -17.64
N ALA A 250 -10.79 -15.39 -17.60
CA ALA A 250 -10.71 -14.55 -16.41
C ALA A 250 -11.92 -13.62 -16.34
N THR A 251 -12.39 -13.34 -15.13
CA THR A 251 -13.47 -12.37 -14.89
C THR A 251 -12.91 -11.02 -14.46
N VAL A 252 -13.72 -9.98 -14.61
CA VAL A 252 -13.40 -8.64 -14.11
C VAL A 252 -14.54 -8.16 -13.22
N THR A 253 -14.23 -7.79 -11.98
CA THR A 253 -15.18 -7.06 -11.13
C THR A 253 -15.13 -5.59 -11.51
N THR A 254 -16.25 -4.96 -11.85
CA THR A 254 -16.24 -3.62 -12.47
C THR A 254 -16.00 -2.48 -11.48
N SER A 255 -16.80 -2.39 -10.41
CA SER A 255 -16.71 -1.38 -9.34
C SER A 255 -16.60 0.05 -9.84
N ILE A 256 -17.43 0.46 -10.78
CA ILE A 256 -17.39 1.80 -11.37
C ILE A 256 -17.99 2.85 -10.41
N ALA A 257 -19.04 2.48 -9.68
CA ALA A 257 -19.79 3.35 -8.78
C ALA A 257 -18.90 3.99 -7.71
N ILE A 258 -17.89 3.28 -7.20
CA ILE A 258 -16.95 3.87 -6.24
C ILE A 258 -16.11 5.00 -6.83
N TYR A 259 -15.71 4.93 -8.10
CA TYR A 259 -14.93 6.00 -8.73
C TYR A 259 -15.81 7.20 -9.06
N VAL A 260 -17.08 6.95 -9.40
CA VAL A 260 -18.09 8.01 -9.53
C VAL A 260 -18.36 8.68 -8.18
N MET A 261 -18.48 7.91 -7.11
CA MET A 261 -18.69 8.43 -5.77
C MET A 261 -17.46 9.18 -5.25
N ASN A 262 -16.26 8.67 -5.52
CA ASN A 262 -15.00 9.36 -5.23
C ASN A 262 -14.93 10.72 -5.92
N ALA A 263 -15.38 10.84 -7.17
CA ALA A 263 -15.49 12.14 -7.83
C ALA A 263 -16.47 13.05 -7.09
N LYS A 264 -17.70 12.59 -6.81
CA LYS A 264 -18.72 13.36 -6.08
C LYS A 264 -18.28 13.79 -4.68
N HIS A 265 -17.45 13.00 -4.00
CA HIS A 265 -16.85 13.34 -2.71
C HIS A 265 -15.99 14.62 -2.82
N PHE A 266 -15.25 14.80 -3.92
CA PHE A 266 -14.50 16.05 -4.15
C PHE A 266 -15.39 17.27 -4.43
N GLU A 267 -16.65 17.06 -4.80
CA GLU A 267 -17.63 18.12 -5.07
C GLU A 267 -18.39 18.52 -3.80
N ASP A 268 -19.07 17.57 -3.14
CA ASP A 268 -19.90 17.83 -1.96
C ASP A 268 -20.05 16.58 -1.07
N LEU A 269 -19.18 16.44 -0.06
CA LEU A 269 -19.30 15.35 0.92
C LEU A 269 -20.55 15.48 1.79
N GLU A 270 -21.00 16.70 2.11
CA GLU A 270 -22.17 16.87 2.98
C GLU A 270 -23.44 16.36 2.28
N ALA A 271 -23.54 16.52 0.96
CA ALA A 271 -24.60 15.89 0.17
C ALA A 271 -24.54 14.36 0.25
N ILE A 272 -23.36 13.75 0.21
CA ILE A 272 -23.19 12.30 0.40
C ILE A 272 -23.66 11.89 1.79
N LEU A 273 -23.17 12.56 2.85
CA LEU A 273 -23.49 12.26 4.24
C LEU A 273 -24.95 12.55 4.61
N ALA A 274 -25.65 13.38 3.83
CA ALA A 274 -27.07 13.68 3.99
C ALA A 274 -28.00 12.62 3.36
N GLN A 275 -27.46 11.69 2.57
CA GLN A 275 -28.26 10.62 1.98
C GLN A 275 -28.90 9.74 3.06
N PRO A 276 -30.15 9.29 2.87
CA PRO A 276 -30.84 8.43 3.84
C PRO A 276 -30.05 7.18 4.25
N GLU A 277 -29.30 6.61 3.31
CA GLU A 277 -28.49 5.41 3.47
C GLU A 277 -27.37 5.59 4.51
N ALA A 278 -26.83 6.81 4.65
CA ALA A 278 -25.80 7.12 5.64
C ALA A 278 -26.28 6.92 7.09
N ARG A 279 -27.60 6.96 7.34
CA ARG A 279 -28.18 6.70 8.68
C ARG A 279 -28.13 5.23 9.08
N ARG A 280 -27.92 4.34 8.12
CA ARG A 280 -27.80 2.88 8.33
C ARG A 280 -26.36 2.41 8.36
N LEU A 281 -25.40 3.31 8.18
CA LEU A 281 -24.00 3.00 8.38
C LEU A 281 -23.66 3.02 9.86
N HIS A 282 -22.94 2.00 10.29
CA HIS A 282 -22.40 1.95 11.61
C HIS A 282 -21.55 3.22 11.87
N PRO A 283 -21.72 3.94 13.00
CA PRO A 283 -21.05 5.21 13.24
C PRO A 283 -19.51 5.12 13.17
N ALA A 284 -18.92 3.98 13.53
CA ALA A 284 -17.49 3.75 13.39
C ALA A 284 -16.97 3.72 11.93
N LEU A 285 -17.84 3.46 10.96
CA LEU A 285 -17.56 3.57 9.52
C LEU A 285 -17.76 5.01 9.03
N LEU A 286 -18.76 5.71 9.58
CA LEU A 286 -19.14 7.06 9.16
C LEU A 286 -18.17 8.15 9.67
N GLN A 287 -17.63 8.01 10.90
CA GLN A 287 -16.68 8.99 11.46
C GLN A 287 -15.40 9.18 10.62
N PRO A 288 -14.71 8.12 10.14
CA PRO A 288 -13.54 8.32 9.28
C PRO A 288 -13.89 9.11 8.01
N TRP A 289 -15.05 8.88 7.40
CA TRP A 289 -15.49 9.64 6.23
C TRP A 289 -15.60 11.14 6.56
N ARG A 290 -16.17 11.48 7.73
CA ARG A 290 -16.25 12.87 8.22
C ARG A 290 -14.88 13.49 8.52
N ARG A 291 -13.91 12.70 8.96
CA ARG A 291 -12.55 13.17 9.27
C ARG A 291 -11.72 13.40 7.99
N GLU A 292 -11.90 12.53 7.00
CA GLU A 292 -11.29 12.62 5.68
C GLU A 292 -11.75 13.87 4.89
N ASN A 293 -12.93 14.40 5.20
CA ASN A 293 -13.51 15.65 4.69
C ASN A 293 -12.51 16.84 4.65
N HIS A 294 -11.63 16.97 5.66
CA HIS A 294 -10.68 18.09 5.73
C HIS A 294 -9.46 17.97 4.79
N ARG A 295 -9.15 16.77 4.28
CA ARG A 295 -8.03 16.53 3.34
C ARG A 295 -8.43 16.69 1.88
N PHE A 296 -9.67 16.34 1.53
CA PHE A 296 -10.11 16.22 0.14
C PHE A 296 -10.78 17.49 -0.42
N LEU A 297 -11.56 18.22 0.38
CA LEU A 297 -12.11 19.54 -0.02
C LEU A 297 -11.03 20.58 -0.38
N ARG A 298 -9.77 20.37 0.07
CA ARG A 298 -8.62 21.24 -0.26
C ARG A 298 -8.06 21.02 -1.67
N ARG A 299 -8.33 19.86 -2.30
CA ARG A 299 -7.88 19.56 -3.68
C ARG A 299 -8.79 20.22 -4.73
N GLY A 300 -10.04 20.52 -4.35
CA GLY A 300 -10.97 21.37 -5.10
C GLY A 300 -11.40 20.84 -6.47
N GLN A 301 -12.00 21.73 -7.25
CA GLN A 301 -12.59 21.47 -8.56
C GLN A 301 -11.68 20.70 -9.55
N ALA A 302 -10.37 20.93 -9.51
CA ALA A 302 -9.44 20.28 -10.43
C ALA A 302 -9.32 18.76 -10.22
N GLU A 303 -9.43 18.28 -8.97
CA GLU A 303 -9.44 16.84 -8.70
C GLU A 303 -10.77 16.21 -9.12
N TYR A 304 -11.89 16.89 -8.86
CA TYR A 304 -13.20 16.50 -9.37
C TYR A 304 -13.19 16.31 -10.90
N GLU A 305 -12.64 17.26 -11.64
CA GLU A 305 -12.53 17.18 -13.11
C GLU A 305 -11.63 16.02 -13.56
N ARG A 306 -10.51 15.78 -12.86
CA ARG A 306 -9.62 14.64 -13.14
C ARG A 306 -10.32 13.31 -12.93
N GLN A 307 -11.01 13.13 -11.81
CA GLN A 307 -11.74 11.89 -11.51
C GLN A 307 -12.91 11.70 -12.48
N THR A 308 -13.62 12.77 -12.83
CA THR A 308 -14.69 12.72 -13.84
C THR A 308 -14.17 12.24 -15.21
N LYS A 309 -13.01 12.74 -15.65
CA LYS A 309 -12.37 12.26 -16.88
C LYS A 309 -11.98 10.78 -16.77
N ARG A 310 -11.40 10.36 -15.64
CA ARG A 310 -11.06 8.95 -15.38
C ARG A 310 -12.30 8.05 -15.42
N ASN A 311 -13.43 8.51 -14.87
CA ASN A 311 -14.69 7.77 -14.89
C ASN A 311 -15.20 7.54 -16.32
N ALA A 312 -15.11 8.55 -17.18
CA ALA A 312 -15.47 8.39 -18.60
C ALA A 312 -14.59 7.33 -19.32
N GLU A 313 -13.31 7.27 -18.98
CA GLU A 313 -12.39 6.26 -19.50
C GLU A 313 -12.69 4.86 -18.94
N LEU A 314 -13.08 4.75 -17.66
CA LEU A 314 -13.52 3.49 -17.04
C LEU A 314 -14.80 2.94 -17.69
N LEU A 315 -15.79 3.80 -17.95
CA LEU A 315 -17.02 3.43 -18.66
C LEU A 315 -16.70 2.91 -20.06
N ARG A 316 -15.85 3.62 -20.81
CA ARG A 316 -15.41 3.16 -22.15
C ARG A 316 -14.72 1.80 -22.07
N PHE A 317 -13.79 1.62 -21.14
CA PHE A 317 -13.04 0.37 -21.08
C PHE A 317 -13.94 -0.80 -20.64
N THR A 318 -14.87 -0.57 -19.71
CA THR A 318 -15.89 -1.56 -19.32
C THR A 318 -16.71 -2.00 -20.52
N LYS A 319 -17.11 -1.05 -21.39
CA LYS A 319 -17.80 -1.37 -22.64
C LYS A 319 -16.96 -2.27 -23.55
N VAL A 320 -15.67 -1.98 -23.71
CA VAL A 320 -14.74 -2.78 -24.52
C VAL A 320 -14.61 -4.20 -23.96
N LEU A 321 -14.48 -4.35 -22.63
CA LEU A 321 -14.44 -5.66 -21.98
C LEU A 321 -15.71 -6.46 -22.28
N HIS A 322 -16.87 -5.84 -22.15
CA HIS A 322 -18.16 -6.46 -22.47
C HIS A 322 -18.26 -6.87 -23.95
N GLU A 323 -17.94 -5.97 -24.89
CA GLU A 323 -17.99 -6.24 -26.34
C GLU A 323 -17.05 -7.36 -26.78
N GLU A 324 -15.90 -7.50 -26.11
CA GLU A 324 -14.94 -8.57 -26.38
C GLU A 324 -15.30 -9.89 -25.69
N GLY A 325 -16.38 -9.92 -24.89
CA GLY A 325 -16.93 -11.12 -24.26
C GLY A 325 -16.25 -11.52 -22.94
N VAL A 326 -15.61 -10.57 -22.25
CA VAL A 326 -15.07 -10.82 -20.90
C VAL A 326 -16.24 -10.94 -19.91
N PRO A 327 -16.32 -12.00 -19.09
CA PRO A 327 -17.37 -12.09 -18.08
C PRO A 327 -17.18 -11.04 -16.99
N LEU A 328 -18.13 -10.12 -16.89
CA LEU A 328 -18.13 -9.03 -15.91
C LEU A 328 -18.91 -9.43 -14.66
N LEU A 329 -18.33 -9.15 -13.49
CA LEU A 329 -18.97 -9.31 -12.19
C LEU A 329 -19.31 -7.94 -11.62
N LEU A 330 -20.55 -7.75 -11.19
CA LEU A 330 -20.94 -6.59 -10.41
C LEU A 330 -20.25 -6.68 -9.05
N GLY A 331 -19.57 -5.61 -8.63
CA GLY A 331 -19.01 -5.49 -7.29
C GLY A 331 -18.91 -4.03 -6.88
N THR A 332 -19.25 -3.71 -5.65
CA THR A 332 -19.45 -2.31 -5.24
C THR A 332 -18.34 -1.70 -4.41
N ASP A 333 -17.41 -2.52 -3.92
CA ASP A 333 -16.38 -2.12 -2.94
C ASP A 333 -16.98 -1.34 -1.75
N ALA A 334 -18.20 -1.72 -1.36
CA ALA A 334 -18.98 -1.03 -0.35
C ALA A 334 -18.26 -1.00 1.01
N SER A 335 -18.60 0.04 1.80
CA SER A 335 -17.89 0.51 3.02
C SER A 335 -16.68 1.42 2.77
N THR A 336 -16.42 1.78 1.51
CA THR A 336 -15.63 2.96 1.09
C THR A 336 -16.51 4.23 1.02
N VAL A 337 -15.92 5.43 1.02
CA VAL A 337 -16.66 6.70 1.17
C VAL A 337 -17.78 6.85 0.13
N GLY A 338 -19.02 6.91 0.63
CA GLY A 338 -20.24 7.03 -0.16
C GLY A 338 -20.71 5.75 -0.84
N ALA A 339 -19.95 4.65 -0.78
CA ALA A 339 -20.38 3.33 -1.21
C ALA A 339 -21.11 2.62 -0.07
N TYR A 340 -22.44 2.62 -0.13
CA TYR A 340 -23.31 2.14 0.93
C TYR A 340 -23.61 0.63 0.77
N PRO A 341 -23.38 -0.21 1.81
CA PRO A 341 -23.67 -1.64 1.78
C PRO A 341 -25.09 -1.96 1.31
N GLY A 342 -25.18 -2.79 0.28
CA GLY A 342 -26.40 -3.17 -0.43
C GLY A 342 -26.95 -2.11 -1.39
N TRP A 343 -26.94 -0.84 -1.01
CA TRP A 343 -27.48 0.23 -1.87
C TRP A 343 -26.64 0.50 -3.12
N SER A 344 -25.31 0.47 -3.01
CA SER A 344 -24.43 0.80 -4.13
C SER A 344 -24.47 -0.20 -5.29
N VAL A 345 -25.10 -1.37 -5.11
CA VAL A 345 -25.38 -2.30 -6.23
C VAL A 345 -26.26 -1.62 -7.28
N TYR A 346 -27.21 -0.79 -6.84
CA TYR A 346 -28.07 -0.08 -7.76
C TYR A 346 -27.32 0.98 -8.55
N GLU A 347 -26.39 1.68 -7.90
CA GLU A 347 -25.52 2.67 -8.53
C GLU A 347 -24.63 1.99 -9.58
N GLU A 348 -24.03 0.84 -9.24
CA GLU A 348 -23.21 0.07 -10.16
C GLU A 348 -24.00 -0.43 -11.39
N LEU A 349 -25.26 -0.86 -11.21
CA LEU A 349 -26.14 -1.22 -12.34
C LEU A 349 -26.37 -0.03 -13.27
N HIS A 350 -26.54 1.19 -12.74
CA HIS A 350 -26.64 2.41 -13.56
C HIS A 350 -25.36 2.69 -14.32
N GLU A 351 -24.20 2.56 -13.68
CA GLU A 351 -22.91 2.78 -14.33
C GLU A 351 -22.65 1.75 -15.45
N LEU A 352 -23.05 0.49 -15.26
CA LEU A 352 -22.97 -0.53 -16.30
C LEU A 352 -23.87 -0.19 -17.51
N VAL A 353 -25.09 0.29 -17.27
CA VAL A 353 -25.96 0.76 -18.35
C VAL A 353 -25.39 2.02 -19.03
N ALA A 354 -24.80 2.94 -18.25
CA ALA A 354 -24.13 4.13 -18.77
C ALA A 354 -22.88 3.78 -19.61
N ALA A 355 -22.17 2.70 -19.27
CA ALA A 355 -21.08 2.14 -20.08
C ALA A 355 -21.58 1.58 -21.43
N GLY A 356 -22.87 1.27 -21.54
CA GLY A 356 -23.50 0.84 -22.80
C GLY A 356 -24.03 -0.60 -22.78
N LEU A 357 -24.06 -1.26 -21.62
CA LEU A 357 -24.75 -2.55 -21.47
C LEU A 357 -26.27 -2.31 -21.50
N SER A 358 -27.02 -3.25 -22.07
CA SER A 358 -28.47 -3.27 -21.89
C SER A 358 -28.83 -3.62 -20.43
N PRO A 359 -30.05 -3.27 -19.94
CA PRO A 359 -30.49 -3.67 -18.61
C PRO A 359 -30.36 -5.17 -18.34
N ALA A 360 -30.61 -6.02 -19.34
CA ALA A 360 -30.48 -7.46 -19.22
C ALA A 360 -29.01 -7.90 -19.00
N GLU A 361 -28.07 -7.31 -19.74
CA GLU A 361 -26.64 -7.58 -19.61
C GLU A 361 -26.11 -7.07 -18.29
N ALA A 362 -26.48 -5.86 -17.87
CA ALA A 362 -26.12 -5.30 -16.56
C ALA A 362 -26.62 -6.20 -15.42
N LEU A 363 -27.88 -6.65 -15.44
CA LEU A 363 -28.42 -7.56 -14.43
C LEU A 363 -27.76 -8.95 -14.46
N ALA A 364 -27.28 -9.42 -15.62
CA ALA A 364 -26.54 -10.68 -15.72
C ALA A 364 -25.22 -10.64 -14.93
N THR A 365 -24.55 -9.48 -14.89
CA THR A 365 -23.33 -9.26 -14.09
C THR A 365 -23.57 -9.39 -12.58
N ALA A 366 -24.83 -9.26 -12.14
CA ALA A 366 -25.27 -9.37 -10.75
C ALA A 366 -26.13 -10.61 -10.49
N THR A 367 -26.26 -11.54 -11.44
CA THR A 367 -27.08 -12.76 -11.28
C THR A 367 -26.38 -13.99 -11.84
N SER A 368 -26.56 -14.29 -13.12
CA SER A 368 -26.13 -15.56 -13.70
C SER A 368 -24.62 -15.67 -13.91
N ILE A 369 -23.93 -14.56 -14.18
CA ILE A 369 -22.46 -14.57 -14.30
C ILE A 369 -21.81 -14.84 -12.93
N PRO A 370 -22.19 -14.14 -11.83
CA PRO A 370 -21.79 -14.52 -10.47
C PRO A 370 -22.09 -15.98 -10.11
N GLY A 371 -23.28 -16.48 -10.45
CA GLY A 371 -23.63 -17.89 -10.22
C GLY A 371 -22.69 -18.87 -10.93
N ALA A 372 -22.33 -18.57 -12.18
CA ALA A 372 -21.35 -19.36 -12.92
C ALA A 372 -19.93 -19.25 -12.33
N PHE A 373 -19.53 -18.06 -11.87
CA PHE A 373 -18.24 -17.82 -11.23
C PHE A 373 -18.09 -18.64 -9.94
N VAL A 374 -19.06 -18.52 -9.02
CA VAL A 374 -19.07 -19.27 -7.76
C VAL A 374 -19.01 -20.77 -8.05
N ARG A 375 -19.84 -21.24 -8.98
CA ARG A 375 -19.88 -22.66 -9.31
C ARG A 375 -18.56 -23.20 -9.86
N ARG A 376 -17.86 -22.38 -10.64
CA ARG A 376 -16.61 -22.80 -11.29
C ARG A 376 -15.41 -22.76 -10.34
N HIS A 377 -15.41 -21.82 -9.39
CA HIS A 377 -14.20 -21.45 -8.67
C HIS A 377 -14.27 -21.59 -7.16
N ILE A 378 -15.46 -21.76 -6.58
CA ILE A 378 -15.68 -21.84 -5.14
C ILE A 378 -16.39 -23.14 -4.78
N ASP A 379 -17.61 -23.35 -5.29
CA ASP A 379 -18.45 -24.51 -4.94
C ASP A 379 -19.15 -25.10 -6.18
N PRO A 380 -18.72 -26.27 -6.70
CA PRO A 380 -19.29 -26.88 -7.90
C PRO A 380 -20.78 -27.27 -7.80
N ASP A 381 -21.32 -27.35 -6.58
CA ASP A 381 -22.71 -27.65 -6.28
C ASP A 381 -23.57 -26.40 -6.04
N ALA A 382 -22.96 -25.20 -6.08
CA ALA A 382 -23.66 -23.92 -5.97
C ALA A 382 -24.42 -23.54 -7.25
N TRP A 383 -25.61 -24.11 -7.40
CA TRP A 383 -26.55 -23.72 -8.46
C TRP A 383 -27.34 -22.47 -8.06
N LEU A 384 -26.86 -21.27 -8.41
CA LEU A 384 -27.50 -19.98 -8.08
C LEU A 384 -27.49 -18.99 -9.26
N GLY A 385 -28.12 -17.82 -9.09
CA GLY A 385 -28.06 -16.73 -10.05
C GLY A 385 -28.98 -16.86 -11.28
N ALA A 386 -29.84 -17.87 -11.31
CA ALA A 386 -30.85 -18.07 -12.36
C ALA A 386 -32.12 -18.74 -11.80
N ILE A 387 -33.28 -18.50 -12.43
CA ILE A 387 -34.53 -19.19 -12.08
C ILE A 387 -34.66 -20.43 -12.97
N ARG A 388 -34.27 -21.58 -12.42
CA ARG A 388 -34.36 -22.88 -13.07
C ARG A 388 -34.58 -23.97 -12.03
N ALA A 389 -35.28 -25.04 -12.40
CA ALA A 389 -35.40 -26.20 -11.52
C ALA A 389 -34.02 -26.75 -11.11
N GLY A 390 -33.85 -27.03 -9.83
CA GLY A 390 -32.60 -27.44 -9.19
C GLY A 390 -31.75 -26.28 -8.63
N TYR A 391 -32.00 -25.04 -9.05
CA TYR A 391 -31.26 -23.89 -8.53
C TYR A 391 -31.77 -23.50 -7.14
N ARG A 392 -30.89 -22.89 -6.34
CA ARG A 392 -31.19 -22.31 -5.03
C ARG A 392 -32.25 -21.22 -5.21
N ALA A 393 -33.22 -21.20 -4.31
CA ALA A 393 -34.32 -20.25 -4.32
C ALA A 393 -33.91 -18.92 -3.67
N ASP A 394 -32.96 -18.24 -4.32
CA ASP A 394 -32.61 -16.85 -4.05
C ASP A 394 -33.32 -15.98 -5.08
N LEU A 395 -34.41 -15.32 -4.67
CA LEU A 395 -35.35 -14.69 -5.59
C LEU A 395 -35.74 -13.29 -5.13
N VAL A 396 -36.02 -12.41 -6.07
CA VAL A 396 -36.53 -11.07 -5.79
C VAL A 396 -37.79 -10.83 -6.61
N LEU A 397 -38.87 -10.42 -5.92
CA LEU A 397 -40.14 -10.04 -6.54
C LEU A 397 -40.22 -8.53 -6.64
N LEU A 398 -40.53 -8.02 -7.83
CA LEU A 398 -40.52 -6.61 -8.18
C LEU A 398 -41.88 -6.17 -8.72
N GLU A 399 -42.20 -4.90 -8.51
CA GLU A 399 -43.40 -4.27 -9.05
C GLU A 399 -43.25 -4.00 -10.55
N ASP A 400 -42.09 -3.44 -10.95
CA ASP A 400 -41.80 -3.01 -12.31
C ASP A 400 -40.81 -3.93 -13.03
N ASP A 401 -40.70 -3.77 -14.36
CA ASP A 401 -39.86 -4.58 -15.23
C ASP A 401 -38.38 -4.12 -15.20
N PRO A 402 -37.47 -4.85 -14.55
CA PRO A 402 -36.06 -4.48 -14.47
C PRO A 402 -35.32 -4.56 -15.81
N LEU A 403 -35.89 -5.26 -16.81
CA LEU A 403 -35.33 -5.29 -18.17
C LEU A 403 -35.68 -4.04 -18.98
N ARG A 404 -36.59 -3.20 -18.47
CA ARG A 404 -36.88 -1.86 -19.04
C ARG A 404 -36.04 -0.79 -18.33
N ASP A 405 -35.95 -0.88 -17.02
CA ASP A 405 -35.21 0.06 -16.18
C ASP A 405 -34.66 -0.68 -14.96
N VAL A 406 -33.33 -0.69 -14.81
CA VAL A 406 -32.66 -1.37 -13.69
C VAL A 406 -33.07 -0.79 -12.34
N ASP A 407 -33.61 0.43 -12.28
CA ASP A 407 -34.13 1.02 -11.04
C ASP A 407 -35.26 0.22 -10.39
N ALA A 408 -35.96 -0.63 -11.15
CA ALA A 408 -37.01 -1.49 -10.62
C ALA A 408 -36.50 -2.38 -9.47
N VAL A 409 -35.20 -2.73 -9.44
CA VAL A 409 -34.63 -3.59 -8.39
C VAL A 409 -34.44 -2.87 -7.05
N ARG A 410 -34.49 -1.54 -6.99
CA ARG A 410 -34.23 -0.75 -5.77
C ARG A 410 -35.18 -1.01 -4.62
N ARG A 411 -36.41 -1.46 -4.93
CA ARG A 411 -37.50 -1.56 -3.96
C ARG A 411 -38.26 -2.88 -4.15
N PRO A 412 -37.68 -4.01 -3.73
CA PRO A 412 -38.35 -5.29 -3.87
C PRO A 412 -39.62 -5.38 -3.02
N ILE A 413 -40.64 -6.04 -3.55
CA ILE A 413 -41.88 -6.42 -2.86
C ILE A 413 -41.61 -7.51 -1.83
N GLY A 414 -40.60 -8.33 -2.10
CA GLY A 414 -40.07 -9.31 -1.17
C GLY A 414 -38.85 -9.99 -1.75
N VAL A 415 -38.07 -10.57 -0.84
CA VAL A 415 -36.82 -11.25 -1.12
C VAL A 415 -36.95 -12.66 -0.56
N MET A 416 -36.53 -13.64 -1.34
CA MET A 416 -36.37 -15.02 -0.90
C MET A 416 -34.88 -15.29 -0.70
N LEU A 417 -34.50 -15.71 0.49
CA LEU A 417 -33.13 -16.10 0.83
C LEU A 417 -33.13 -17.61 1.08
N ARG A 418 -32.51 -18.40 0.20
CA ARG A 418 -32.41 -19.85 0.36
C ARG A 418 -33.77 -20.52 0.62
N GLY A 419 -34.81 -20.08 -0.07
CA GLY A 419 -36.19 -20.57 0.09
C GLY A 419 -37.03 -19.84 1.14
N ASP A 420 -36.43 -19.06 2.04
CA ASP A 420 -37.16 -18.32 3.07
C ASP A 420 -37.69 -16.99 2.53
N TRP A 421 -39.02 -16.84 2.51
CA TRP A 421 -39.69 -15.66 1.95
C TRP A 421 -39.85 -14.52 2.97
N HIS A 422 -39.23 -13.39 2.65
CA HIS A 422 -39.28 -12.14 3.41
C HIS A 422 -40.07 -11.07 2.64
N PRO A 423 -41.32 -10.75 3.04
CA PRO A 423 -42.10 -9.69 2.40
C PRO A 423 -41.54 -8.30 2.74
N ARG A 424 -41.88 -7.29 1.93
CA ARG A 424 -41.44 -5.88 2.09
C ARG A 424 -41.52 -5.37 3.53
N ALA A 425 -42.61 -5.67 4.24
CA ALA A 425 -42.82 -5.21 5.61
C ALA A 425 -41.74 -5.72 6.59
N ASP A 426 -41.23 -6.94 6.39
CA ASP A 426 -40.11 -7.50 7.17
C ASP A 426 -38.80 -6.77 6.82
N LEU A 427 -38.51 -6.61 5.53
CA LEU A 427 -37.31 -5.89 5.05
C LEU A 427 -37.28 -4.44 5.57
N ASP A 428 -38.42 -3.75 5.51
CA ASP A 428 -38.61 -2.40 6.07
C ASP A 428 -38.38 -2.36 7.58
N SER A 429 -38.81 -3.39 8.31
CA SER A 429 -38.56 -3.47 9.75
C SER A 429 -37.07 -3.57 10.04
N ARG A 430 -36.38 -4.47 9.34
CA ARG A 430 -34.94 -4.68 9.51
C ARG A 430 -34.12 -3.43 9.19
N LEU A 431 -34.47 -2.72 8.12
CA LEU A 431 -33.82 -1.44 7.78
C LEU A 431 -34.02 -0.38 8.86
N ARG A 432 -35.20 -0.33 9.50
CA ARG A 432 -35.45 0.57 10.64
C ARG A 432 -34.70 0.13 11.89
N ASP A 433 -34.61 -1.16 12.15
CA ASP A 433 -33.88 -1.70 13.30
C ASP A 433 -32.38 -1.40 13.21
N VAL A 434 -31.79 -1.52 12.01
CA VAL A 434 -30.39 -1.10 11.75
C VAL A 434 -30.22 0.42 11.91
N GLU A 435 -31.12 1.22 11.35
CA GLU A 435 -31.09 2.68 11.50
C GLU A 435 -31.18 3.11 12.97
N GLN A 436 -32.05 2.47 13.75
CA GLN A 436 -32.19 2.73 15.19
C GLN A 436 -30.94 2.31 15.96
N LEU A 437 -30.37 1.13 15.66
CA LEU A 437 -29.13 0.68 16.29
C LEU A 437 -27.97 1.65 16.01
N CYS A 438 -27.81 2.10 14.77
CA CYS A 438 -26.78 3.08 14.41
C CYS A 438 -26.98 4.41 15.15
N ALA A 439 -28.23 4.87 15.28
CA ALA A 439 -28.58 6.05 16.06
C ALA A 439 -28.23 5.88 17.56
N ASP A 440 -28.54 4.72 18.15
CA ASP A 440 -28.27 4.43 19.56
C ASP A 440 -26.76 4.33 19.85
N LEU A 441 -25.96 3.81 18.92
CA LEU A 441 -24.51 3.68 19.04
C LEU A 441 -23.75 4.99 18.81
N THR A 442 -24.32 5.92 18.05
CA THR A 442 -23.64 7.16 17.64
C THR A 442 -23.09 7.98 18.82
N PRO A 443 -23.84 8.26 19.91
CA PRO A 443 -23.31 8.99 21.06
C PRO A 443 -22.13 8.29 21.72
N ALA A 444 -22.17 6.97 21.83
CA ALA A 444 -21.10 6.19 22.47
C ALA A 444 -19.82 6.19 21.62
N VAL A 445 -19.94 5.98 20.31
CA VAL A 445 -18.77 6.02 19.41
C VAL A 445 -18.13 7.40 19.40
N LEU A 446 -18.94 8.48 19.33
CA LEU A 446 -18.44 9.84 19.39
C LEU A 446 -17.76 10.19 20.72
N ALA A 447 -18.36 9.78 21.85
CA ALA A 447 -17.78 10.00 23.17
C ALA A 447 -16.44 9.27 23.32
N PHE A 448 -16.40 7.99 22.93
CA PHE A 448 -15.17 7.21 22.97
C PHE A 448 -14.08 7.84 22.10
N GLU A 449 -14.35 8.18 20.83
CA GLU A 449 -13.34 8.82 19.96
C GLU A 449 -12.87 10.16 20.55
N GLY A 450 -13.78 10.93 21.14
CA GLY A 450 -13.47 12.14 21.88
C GLY A 450 -12.45 11.91 22.99
N HIS A 451 -12.66 10.87 23.81
CA HIS A 451 -11.77 10.48 24.90
C HIS A 451 -10.41 9.96 24.41
N ILE A 452 -10.37 9.10 23.37
CA ILE A 452 -9.12 8.65 22.74
C ILE A 452 -8.29 9.86 22.29
N ARG A 453 -8.90 10.83 21.62
CA ARG A 453 -8.21 12.01 21.09
C ARG A 453 -7.64 12.91 22.18
N THR A 454 -8.27 12.97 23.35
CA THR A 454 -7.77 13.75 24.49
C THR A 454 -6.81 12.96 25.38
N GLY A 455 -6.57 11.68 25.08
CA GLY A 455 -5.73 10.78 25.89
C GLY A 455 -6.39 10.26 27.17
N ASP A 456 -7.72 10.38 27.30
CA ASP A 456 -8.47 9.94 28.48
C ASP A 456 -8.99 8.50 28.29
N LEU A 457 -8.08 7.52 28.33
CA LEU A 457 -8.43 6.12 28.05
C LEU A 457 -9.31 5.48 29.12
N ASP A 458 -9.26 5.97 30.36
CA ASP A 458 -10.11 5.45 31.44
C ASP A 458 -11.58 5.80 31.15
N ALA A 459 -11.87 7.03 30.73
CA ALA A 459 -13.21 7.40 30.28
C ALA A 459 -13.62 6.68 28.98
N ALA A 460 -12.70 6.50 28.03
CA ALA A 460 -12.96 5.71 26.83
C ALA A 460 -13.39 4.28 27.18
N ARG A 461 -12.70 3.63 28.14
CA ARG A 461 -13.04 2.28 28.58
C ARG A 461 -14.41 2.19 29.23
N VAL A 462 -14.79 3.17 30.05
CA VAL A 462 -16.13 3.24 30.65
C VAL A 462 -17.22 3.30 29.57
N VAL A 463 -17.02 4.16 28.55
CA VAL A 463 -17.95 4.26 27.42
C VAL A 463 -18.03 2.95 26.64
N PHE A 464 -16.88 2.30 26.40
CA PHE A 464 -16.79 1.01 25.72
C PHE A 464 -17.56 -0.09 26.46
N ASP A 465 -17.27 -0.27 27.75
CA ASP A 465 -17.90 -1.30 28.59
C ASP A 465 -19.42 -1.07 28.72
N GLU A 466 -19.84 0.18 28.84
CA GLU A 466 -21.25 0.55 28.89
C GLU A 466 -21.98 0.28 27.57
N ALA A 467 -21.40 0.66 26.43
CA ALA A 467 -22.02 0.45 25.14
C ALA A 467 -22.10 -1.05 24.79
N ARG A 468 -21.06 -1.82 25.10
CA ARG A 468 -21.05 -3.30 24.96
C ARG A 468 -22.08 -3.98 25.85
N ARG A 469 -22.32 -3.47 27.06
CA ARG A 469 -23.37 -3.97 27.96
C ARG A 469 -24.78 -3.69 27.43
N ARG A 470 -25.00 -2.53 26.80
CA ARG A 470 -26.29 -2.17 26.20
C ARG A 470 -26.55 -2.89 24.88
N HIS A 471 -25.51 -3.08 24.09
CA HIS A 471 -25.56 -3.70 22.77
C HIS A 471 -24.52 -4.82 22.68
N PRO A 472 -24.80 -6.00 23.28
CA PRO A 472 -23.90 -7.13 23.21
C PRO A 472 -23.63 -7.53 21.76
N GLY A 473 -22.35 -7.53 21.36
CA GLY A 473 -21.94 -7.84 19.99
C GLY A 473 -21.92 -6.65 19.03
N ALA A 474 -22.27 -5.44 19.47
CA ALA A 474 -22.05 -4.24 18.66
C ALA A 474 -20.56 -3.92 18.55
N MET A 475 -20.13 -3.61 17.33
CA MET A 475 -18.76 -3.27 17.03
C MET A 475 -18.51 -1.78 17.22
N LEU A 476 -17.92 -1.36 18.34
CA LEU A 476 -17.73 0.07 18.59
C LEU A 476 -16.68 0.72 17.68
N PHE A 477 -15.75 -0.07 17.14
CA PHE A 477 -14.66 0.38 16.27
C PHE A 477 -14.32 -0.62 15.19
N GLN A 478 -13.87 -0.11 14.03
CA GLN A 478 -13.21 -0.91 13.02
C GLN A 478 -11.99 -1.64 13.60
N HIS A 479 -11.75 -2.86 13.13
CA HIS A 479 -10.63 -3.71 13.52
C HIS A 479 -9.28 -2.95 13.50
N TYR A 480 -9.05 -2.15 12.45
CA TYR A 480 -7.82 -1.37 12.30
C TYR A 480 -7.64 -0.27 13.34
N TRP A 481 -8.71 0.30 13.87
CA TRP A 481 -8.61 1.46 14.75
C TRP A 481 -8.01 1.08 16.10
N LEU A 482 -8.59 0.09 16.78
CA LEU A 482 -8.07 -0.37 18.06
C LEU A 482 -6.66 -0.94 17.90
N TYR A 483 -6.39 -1.60 16.77
CA TYR A 483 -5.06 -2.05 16.42
C TYR A 483 -4.05 -0.91 16.30
N PHE A 484 -4.34 0.12 15.49
CA PHE A 484 -3.42 1.22 15.22
C PHE A 484 -3.29 2.19 16.39
N TYR A 485 -4.36 2.44 17.14
CA TYR A 485 -4.26 3.18 18.40
C TYR A 485 -3.39 2.43 19.38
N GLY A 486 -3.66 1.14 19.62
CA GLY A 486 -2.81 0.31 20.48
C GLY A 486 -1.35 0.30 20.02
N PHE A 487 -1.11 0.24 18.70
CA PHE A 487 0.23 0.27 18.12
C PHE A 487 0.94 1.59 18.39
N ALA A 488 0.26 2.73 18.21
CA ALA A 488 0.82 4.06 18.45
C ALA A 488 1.24 4.28 19.91
N TYR A 489 0.58 3.60 20.85
CA TYR A 489 1.00 3.59 22.25
C TYR A 489 2.09 2.55 22.53
N LEU A 490 2.04 1.37 21.89
CA LEU A 490 3.00 0.29 22.13
C LEU A 490 4.40 0.56 21.54
N TYR A 491 4.51 1.42 20.53
CA TYR A 491 5.75 1.65 19.81
C TYR A 491 6.13 3.13 19.71
N ASP A 492 7.43 3.41 19.91
CA ASP A 492 8.06 4.70 19.57
C ASP A 492 8.83 4.54 18.25
N GLY A 493 8.10 4.67 17.13
CA GLY A 493 8.62 4.35 15.80
C GLY A 493 8.53 2.85 15.50
N ARG A 494 9.67 2.17 15.36
CA ARG A 494 9.73 0.69 15.20
C ARG A 494 10.13 -0.05 16.47
N GLU A 495 10.53 0.67 17.51
CA GLU A 495 10.96 0.09 18.79
C GLU A 495 9.80 0.08 19.78
N LEU A 496 9.80 -0.91 20.67
CA LEU A 496 8.84 -0.99 21.78
C LEU A 496 9.04 0.21 22.71
N THR A 497 7.94 0.85 23.10
CA THR A 497 8.02 1.92 24.10
C THR A 497 8.45 1.35 25.45
N THR A 498 9.19 2.15 26.21
CA THR A 498 9.53 1.85 27.62
C THR A 498 8.75 2.73 28.59
N ASP A 499 7.85 3.58 28.09
CA ASP A 499 7.03 4.47 28.91
C ASP A 499 5.90 3.67 29.60
N PRO A 500 5.88 3.59 30.95
CA PRO A 500 4.88 2.81 31.68
C PRO A 500 3.43 3.27 31.43
N GLU A 501 3.20 4.57 31.21
CA GLU A 501 1.86 5.10 30.95
C GLU A 501 1.39 4.67 29.56
N LYS A 502 2.27 4.78 28.55
CA LYS A 502 1.95 4.29 27.21
C LYS A 502 1.74 2.78 27.16
N LEU A 503 2.52 2.00 27.91
CA LEU A 503 2.34 0.55 27.99
C LEU A 503 1.00 0.17 28.65
N ARG A 504 0.61 0.87 29.73
CA ARG A 504 -0.73 0.72 30.35
C ARG A 504 -1.83 0.98 29.31
N ASP A 505 -1.68 2.06 28.54
CA ASP A 505 -2.63 2.52 27.55
C ASP A 505 -2.75 1.57 26.35
N ALA A 506 -1.61 1.07 25.85
CA ALA A 506 -1.54 0.05 24.82
C ALA A 506 -2.24 -1.25 25.24
N VAL A 507 -1.99 -1.70 26.49
CA VAL A 507 -2.66 -2.87 27.07
C VAL A 507 -4.18 -2.66 27.09
N ALA A 508 -4.67 -1.51 27.59
CA ALA A 508 -6.10 -1.22 27.65
C ALA A 508 -6.76 -1.26 26.27
N LEU A 509 -6.11 -0.69 25.24
CA LEU A 509 -6.58 -0.71 23.87
C LEU A 509 -6.62 -2.13 23.28
N TYR A 510 -5.57 -2.93 23.50
CA TYR A 510 -5.54 -4.30 23.02
C TYR A 510 -6.46 -5.25 23.79
N GLU A 511 -6.79 -4.96 25.05
CA GLU A 511 -7.87 -5.65 25.77
C GLU A 511 -9.22 -5.38 25.13
N MET A 512 -9.54 -4.11 24.83
CA MET A 512 -10.77 -3.75 24.12
C MET A 512 -10.81 -4.39 22.72
N TYR A 513 -9.66 -4.47 22.05
CA TYR A 513 -9.53 -5.13 20.75
C TYR A 513 -9.80 -6.63 20.82
N ALA A 514 -9.17 -7.35 21.75
CA ALA A 514 -9.39 -8.78 21.97
C ALA A 514 -10.83 -9.07 22.46
N GLN A 515 -11.48 -8.15 23.17
CA GLN A 515 -12.89 -8.28 23.53
C GLN A 515 -13.83 -8.11 22.33
N THR A 516 -13.49 -7.21 21.41
CA THR A 516 -14.28 -6.95 20.18
C THR A 516 -14.09 -8.08 19.17
N PHE A 517 -12.88 -8.62 19.06
CA PHE A 517 -12.51 -9.71 18.15
C PHE A 517 -11.97 -10.93 18.93
N PRO A 518 -12.82 -11.60 19.74
CA PRO A 518 -12.40 -12.67 20.64
C PRO A 518 -11.93 -13.93 19.91
N ASP A 519 -12.29 -14.08 18.65
CA ASP A 519 -11.95 -15.22 17.80
C ASP A 519 -10.85 -14.86 16.79
N TYR A 520 -10.14 -13.74 16.99
CA TYR A 520 -9.06 -13.33 16.09
C TYR A 520 -7.69 -13.42 16.77
N HIS A 521 -6.85 -14.35 16.28
CA HIS A 521 -5.55 -14.64 16.88
C HIS A 521 -4.63 -13.40 16.95
N SER A 522 -4.68 -12.50 15.96
CA SER A 522 -3.89 -11.26 15.95
C SER A 522 -4.27 -10.31 17.10
N ALA A 523 -5.53 -10.28 17.53
CA ALA A 523 -5.96 -9.46 18.65
C ALA A 523 -5.34 -9.94 19.97
N HIS A 524 -5.35 -11.25 20.19
CA HIS A 524 -4.71 -11.86 21.36
C HIS A 524 -3.18 -11.81 21.30
N SER A 525 -2.59 -11.93 20.11
CA SER A 525 -1.13 -11.84 19.94
C SER A 525 -0.61 -10.43 20.23
N MET A 526 -1.32 -9.40 19.77
CA MET A 526 -0.95 -8.02 20.10
C MET A 526 -1.15 -7.70 21.58
N LEU A 527 -2.22 -8.23 22.19
CA LEU A 527 -2.42 -8.14 23.64
C LEU A 527 -1.29 -8.83 24.42
N GLY A 528 -0.90 -10.04 24.00
CA GLY A 528 0.22 -10.76 24.59
C GLY A 528 1.53 -9.98 24.49
N ARG A 529 1.78 -9.36 23.34
CA ARG A 529 2.95 -8.49 23.13
C ARG A 529 2.92 -7.26 24.03
N ALA A 530 1.76 -6.62 24.20
CA ALA A 530 1.60 -5.47 25.08
C ALA A 530 1.79 -5.86 26.56
N TYR A 531 1.25 -7.00 26.99
CA TYR A 531 1.50 -7.53 28.33
C TYR A 531 2.99 -7.85 28.57
N ALA A 532 3.66 -8.46 27.59
CA ALA A 532 5.09 -8.78 27.70
C ALA A 532 5.92 -7.49 27.86
N ALA A 533 5.67 -6.47 27.03
CA ALA A 533 6.34 -5.18 27.13
C ALA A 533 6.06 -4.47 28.47
N ALA A 534 4.86 -4.63 29.04
CA ALA A 534 4.47 -4.12 30.35
C ALA A 534 5.01 -4.95 31.54
N GLY A 535 5.84 -5.98 31.29
CA GLY A 535 6.40 -6.86 32.34
C GLY A 535 5.39 -7.85 32.95
N ARG A 536 4.25 -8.07 32.28
CA ARG A 536 3.17 -8.99 32.72
C ARG A 536 3.29 -10.35 32.03
N GLY A 537 4.36 -11.09 32.34
CA GLY A 537 4.71 -12.35 31.65
C GLY A 537 3.62 -13.43 31.65
N ASP A 538 2.94 -13.63 32.79
CA ASP A 538 1.87 -14.65 32.90
C ASP A 538 0.66 -14.30 32.03
N ASP A 539 0.26 -13.03 32.03
CA ASP A 539 -0.83 -12.51 31.19
C ASP A 539 -0.46 -12.60 29.71
N ALA A 540 0.79 -12.28 29.36
CA ALA A 540 1.32 -12.40 28.02
C ALA A 540 1.25 -13.85 27.52
N ALA A 541 1.74 -14.80 28.32
CA ALA A 541 1.68 -16.21 28.00
C ALA A 541 0.24 -16.71 27.84
N SER A 542 -0.69 -16.25 28.69
CA SER A 542 -2.11 -16.57 28.57
C SER A 542 -2.70 -16.07 27.24
N ALA A 543 -2.40 -14.82 26.87
CA ALA A 543 -2.86 -14.22 25.61
C ALA A 543 -2.28 -14.92 24.38
N PHE A 544 -0.98 -15.27 24.37
CA PHE A 544 -0.38 -16.05 23.28
C PHE A 544 -0.96 -17.46 23.18
N ARG A 545 -1.21 -18.15 24.31
CA ARG A 545 -1.92 -19.44 24.29
C ARG A 545 -3.33 -19.30 23.73
N ARG A 546 -4.04 -18.22 24.03
CA ARG A 546 -5.36 -17.95 23.43
C ARG A 546 -5.25 -17.74 21.93
N ALA A 547 -4.23 -17.01 21.45
CA ALA A 547 -3.96 -16.86 20.03
C ALA A 547 -3.72 -18.22 19.35
N LEU A 548 -2.93 -19.11 19.97
CA LEU A 548 -2.64 -20.46 19.46
C LEU A 548 -3.84 -21.42 19.54
N ALA A 549 -4.74 -21.23 20.52
CA ALA A 549 -5.98 -22.00 20.59
C ALA A 549 -6.94 -21.63 19.44
N ILE A 550 -6.87 -20.40 18.94
CA ILE A 550 -7.63 -19.92 17.78
C ILE A 550 -6.93 -20.31 16.49
N ALA A 551 -5.61 -20.13 16.41
CA ALA A 551 -4.79 -20.44 15.24
C ALA A 551 -3.59 -21.34 15.64
N PRO A 552 -3.79 -22.68 15.69
CA PRO A 552 -2.71 -23.62 15.95
C PRO A 552 -1.60 -23.49 14.91
N GLY A 553 -0.33 -23.50 15.34
CA GLY A 553 0.81 -23.31 14.42
C GLY A 553 1.11 -21.86 14.05
N TYR A 554 0.53 -20.87 14.74
CA TYR A 554 0.85 -19.46 14.51
C TYR A 554 2.25 -19.12 15.03
N ALA A 555 3.24 -19.21 14.14
CA ALA A 555 4.67 -19.14 14.44
C ALA A 555 5.08 -17.95 15.34
N TYR A 556 4.46 -16.79 15.16
CA TYR A 556 4.75 -15.61 15.99
C TYR A 556 4.39 -15.84 17.47
N ALA A 557 3.21 -16.39 17.75
CA ALA A 557 2.80 -16.67 19.14
C ALA A 557 3.55 -17.86 19.74
N GLU A 558 3.94 -18.86 18.94
CA GLU A 558 4.80 -19.97 19.41
C GLU A 558 6.18 -19.46 19.83
N ALA A 559 6.83 -18.65 18.98
CA ALA A 559 8.12 -18.05 19.28
C ALA A 559 8.04 -17.14 20.53
N ALA A 560 7.03 -16.27 20.61
CA ALA A 560 6.85 -15.38 21.75
C ALA A 560 6.57 -16.14 23.06
N LEU A 561 5.83 -17.26 23.01
CA LEU A 561 5.58 -18.09 24.19
C LEU A 561 6.84 -18.84 24.64
N ALA A 562 7.67 -19.30 23.70
CA ALA A 562 8.95 -19.95 23.98
C ALA A 562 9.96 -18.99 24.65
N GLU A 563 9.96 -17.72 24.26
CA GLU A 563 10.79 -16.68 24.89
C GLU A 563 10.32 -16.36 26.33
N LEU A 564 9.02 -16.41 26.60
CA LEU A 564 8.43 -16.09 27.91
C LEU A 564 8.54 -17.23 28.93
N ILE A 565 8.62 -18.48 28.48
CA ILE A 565 8.66 -19.67 29.33
C ILE A 565 9.93 -20.47 28.98
N PRO A 566 11.07 -20.20 29.66
CA PRO A 566 12.23 -21.06 29.49
C PRO A 566 11.89 -22.48 29.98
N VAL A 567 11.99 -23.46 29.09
CA VAL A 567 11.88 -24.88 29.43
C VAL A 567 13.04 -25.20 30.39
N ALA A 568 12.74 -25.84 31.52
CA ALA A 568 13.76 -26.31 32.44
C ALA A 568 14.68 -27.32 31.71
N PRO A 569 16.00 -27.27 31.90
CA PRO A 569 16.89 -28.26 31.30
C PRO A 569 16.62 -29.62 31.96
N ASP A 570 16.18 -30.59 31.17
CA ASP A 570 16.17 -31.99 31.58
C ASP A 570 17.63 -32.47 31.78
N GLU A 571 17.84 -33.25 32.84
CA GLU A 571 19.11 -33.88 33.20
C GLU A 571 19.65 -34.80 32.09
N PRO A 572 20.98 -34.98 31.97
CA PRO A 572 21.57 -35.78 30.91
C PRO A 572 21.45 -37.27 31.23
N GLU A 573 20.80 -38.04 30.34
CA GLU A 573 20.96 -39.49 30.31
C GLU A 573 22.05 -39.86 29.30
N ASP A 574 23.10 -40.47 29.83
CA ASP A 574 24.23 -41.07 29.12
C ASP A 574 23.78 -42.20 28.17
N ALA A 575 24.10 -42.07 26.88
CA ALA A 575 24.36 -43.23 26.01
C ALA A 575 25.28 -42.83 24.85
N GLU A 576 26.38 -43.57 24.69
CA GLU A 576 27.41 -43.41 23.68
C GLU A 576 26.89 -43.48 22.23
N PRO A 577 27.57 -42.83 21.26
CA PRO A 577 27.12 -42.77 19.86
C PRO A 577 27.32 -44.10 19.13
N ASP A 578 26.29 -44.49 18.38
CA ASP A 578 26.30 -45.57 17.39
C ASP A 578 27.28 -45.23 16.23
N PRO A 579 28.16 -46.13 15.76
CA PRO A 579 29.22 -45.78 14.79
C PRO A 579 28.76 -45.62 13.33
N ASP A 580 27.46 -45.57 13.02
CA ASP A 580 26.96 -45.72 11.64
C ASP A 580 26.00 -44.60 11.16
N GLU A 581 26.26 -43.35 11.58
CA GLU A 581 25.57 -42.16 11.04
C GLU A 581 26.51 -41.13 10.41
N SER A 582 27.50 -41.59 9.63
CA SER A 582 28.27 -40.69 8.74
C SER A 582 27.56 -40.40 7.40
N ALA A 583 26.23 -40.49 7.34
CA ALA A 583 25.49 -40.37 6.09
C ALA A 583 24.07 -39.77 6.24
N ASN A 584 23.92 -38.63 6.91
CA ASN A 584 22.91 -37.59 6.60
C ASN A 584 22.97 -36.45 7.64
N ALA A 585 23.91 -35.53 7.46
CA ALA A 585 23.78 -34.18 8.02
C ALA A 585 23.01 -33.31 7.00
N PRO A 586 22.05 -32.46 7.41
CA PRO A 586 21.51 -31.45 6.51
C PRO A 586 22.67 -30.54 6.09
N ALA A 587 22.87 -30.45 4.77
CA ALA A 587 23.88 -29.56 4.21
C ALA A 587 23.64 -28.15 4.75
N ALA A 588 24.68 -27.56 5.34
CA ALA A 588 24.74 -26.14 5.61
C ALA A 588 24.21 -25.39 4.39
N ALA A 589 23.29 -24.45 4.61
CA ALA A 589 22.86 -23.52 3.58
C ALA A 589 24.13 -23.04 2.86
N SER A 590 24.17 -23.27 1.55
CA SER A 590 25.26 -22.72 0.76
C SER A 590 25.30 -21.22 1.04
N PRO A 591 26.46 -20.63 1.33
CA PRO A 591 26.52 -19.18 1.43
C PRO A 591 25.90 -18.64 0.14
N ASP A 592 25.07 -17.61 0.27
CA ASP A 592 24.66 -16.81 -0.89
C ASP A 592 25.89 -16.63 -1.77
N PRO A 593 25.82 -16.88 -3.08
CA PRO A 593 26.97 -16.67 -3.95
C PRO A 593 27.44 -15.24 -3.67
N ALA A 594 28.67 -15.11 -3.18
CA ALA A 594 29.22 -13.83 -2.74
C ALA A 594 28.84 -12.76 -3.79
N PRO A 595 28.24 -11.63 -3.39
CA PRO A 595 27.73 -10.65 -4.33
C PRO A 595 28.81 -10.37 -5.36
N LYS A 596 28.48 -10.54 -6.65
CA LYS A 596 29.43 -10.29 -7.73
C LYS A 596 30.02 -8.90 -7.51
N ARG A 597 31.35 -8.82 -7.43
CA ARG A 597 32.02 -7.52 -7.28
C ARG A 597 31.53 -6.56 -8.36
N VAL A 598 31.12 -5.38 -7.96
CA VAL A 598 30.64 -4.31 -8.84
C VAL A 598 31.74 -3.29 -8.99
N GLN A 599 32.26 -3.13 -10.21
CA GLN A 599 33.21 -2.07 -10.53
C GLN A 599 32.46 -0.82 -11.02
N LEU A 600 32.61 0.28 -10.29
CA LEU A 600 32.07 1.57 -10.72
C LEU A 600 32.74 2.04 -12.01
N PRO A 601 32.03 2.82 -12.87
CA PRO A 601 32.62 3.36 -14.09
C PRO A 601 33.93 4.09 -13.83
N ALA A 602 34.93 3.84 -14.68
CA ALA A 602 36.20 4.53 -14.59
C ALA A 602 36.03 5.99 -15.03
N PRO A 603 36.69 6.96 -14.35
CA PRO A 603 36.66 8.34 -14.77
C PRO A 603 37.44 8.56 -16.07
N GLU A 604 37.03 9.54 -16.86
CA GLU A 604 37.58 9.84 -18.18
C GLU A 604 38.65 10.94 -18.17
N GLY A 605 38.87 11.59 -17.03
CA GLY A 605 39.85 12.67 -16.91
C GLY A 605 41.31 12.20 -16.93
N PRO A 606 42.25 13.12 -17.19
CA PRO A 606 43.66 12.79 -17.41
C PRO A 606 44.43 12.40 -16.15
N HIS A 607 43.88 12.62 -14.95
CA HIS A 607 44.54 12.33 -13.69
C HIS A 607 43.96 11.08 -13.01
N PRO A 608 44.81 10.17 -12.49
CA PRO A 608 44.37 9.22 -11.48
C PRO A 608 43.71 9.96 -10.29
N VAL A 609 42.85 9.27 -9.55
CA VAL A 609 42.12 9.89 -8.42
C VAL A 609 42.73 9.45 -7.10
N GLY A 610 43.03 10.40 -6.23
CA GLY A 610 43.39 10.16 -4.83
C GLY A 610 42.22 10.47 -3.91
N THR A 611 42.14 9.79 -2.76
CA THR A 611 41.14 10.10 -1.73
C THR A 611 41.70 10.05 -0.31
N VAL A 612 41.14 10.91 0.55
CA VAL A 612 41.38 10.99 2.00
C VAL A 612 40.07 11.24 2.74
N THR A 613 39.97 10.81 3.99
CA THR A 613 38.79 11.04 4.84
C THR A 613 39.21 11.71 6.14
N TYR A 614 38.40 12.66 6.61
CA TYR A 614 38.60 13.38 7.86
C TYR A 614 37.33 13.34 8.71
N GLU A 615 37.51 13.37 10.03
CA GLU A 615 36.44 13.60 10.99
C GLU A 615 36.67 14.93 11.68
N TRP A 616 35.67 15.81 11.63
CA TRP A 616 35.78 17.16 12.18
C TRP A 616 34.67 17.43 13.17
N GLN A 617 35.07 17.80 14.39
CA GLN A 617 34.17 18.21 15.45
C GLN A 617 33.77 19.69 15.32
N ASP A 618 32.50 19.97 15.53
CA ASP A 618 31.98 21.31 15.79
C ASP A 618 32.02 21.59 17.30
N PRO A 619 32.92 22.43 17.81
CA PRO A 619 33.01 22.71 19.24
C PRO A 619 31.82 23.51 19.78
N THR A 620 30.95 24.01 18.90
CA THR A 620 29.83 24.89 19.27
C THR A 620 28.46 24.21 19.18
N ARG A 621 28.39 22.98 18.64
CA ARG A 621 27.13 22.23 18.50
C ARG A 621 27.24 20.89 19.18
N ARG A 622 26.12 20.50 19.78
CA ARG A 622 25.94 19.13 20.25
C ARG A 622 25.20 18.29 19.21
N CYS A 623 25.38 16.97 19.25
CA CYS A 623 24.62 16.00 18.48
C CYS A 623 23.91 15.07 19.45
N ALA A 624 22.58 15.01 19.36
CA ALA A 624 21.77 14.19 20.25
C ALA A 624 22.03 12.68 20.06
N ALA A 625 22.59 12.29 18.92
CA ALA A 625 22.76 10.90 18.50
C ALA A 625 24.23 10.41 18.51
N SER A 626 25.21 11.21 18.94
CA SER A 626 26.63 10.83 18.88
C SER A 626 27.24 10.50 20.26
N PRO A 627 27.70 9.26 20.50
CA PRO A 627 28.31 8.84 21.78
C PRO A 627 29.80 9.18 22.00
N HIS A 628 30.46 9.96 21.13
CA HIS A 628 31.86 10.34 21.37
C HIS A 628 32.01 11.46 22.42
N GLY A 629 32.90 11.23 23.40
CA GLY A 629 33.06 12.00 24.63
C GLY A 629 32.86 13.51 24.50
N GLY A 630 31.74 13.99 25.04
CA GLY A 630 31.39 15.41 25.15
C GLY A 630 30.14 15.88 24.40
N ASP A 631 29.36 14.97 23.77
CA ASP A 631 28.14 15.21 22.97
C ASP A 631 28.30 16.18 21.78
N LEU A 632 29.53 16.46 21.32
CA LEU A 632 29.76 17.43 20.25
C LEU A 632 29.45 16.84 18.86
N ARG A 633 28.89 17.67 17.98
CA ARG A 633 28.54 17.25 16.62
C ARG A 633 29.80 17.03 15.79
N THR A 634 29.97 15.82 15.27
CA THR A 634 31.14 15.42 14.46
C THR A 634 30.69 15.02 13.07
N ILE A 635 31.22 15.67 12.03
CA ILE A 635 30.96 15.33 10.62
C ILE A 635 32.10 14.48 10.05
N VAL A 636 31.80 13.63 9.07
CA VAL A 636 32.81 12.88 8.32
C VAL A 636 32.87 13.42 6.90
N VAL A 637 34.06 13.79 6.43
CA VAL A 637 34.26 14.39 5.11
C VAL A 637 35.24 13.54 4.32
N GLN A 638 34.81 13.06 3.15
CA GLN A 638 35.69 12.40 2.20
C GLN A 638 36.04 13.35 1.06
N ILE A 639 37.32 13.41 0.73
CA ILE A 639 37.88 14.30 -0.28
C ILE A 639 38.49 13.46 -1.38
N TRP A 640 38.13 13.75 -2.63
CA TRP A 640 38.75 13.24 -3.84
C TRP A 640 39.53 14.35 -4.54
N TYR A 641 40.69 14.02 -5.11
CA TYR A 641 41.59 15.00 -5.73
C TYR A 641 42.43 14.37 -6.86
N PRO A 642 42.94 15.16 -7.82
CA PRO A 642 43.82 14.66 -8.86
C PRO A 642 45.14 14.17 -8.26
N ALA A 643 45.48 12.91 -8.51
CA ALA A 643 46.70 12.26 -8.03
C ALA A 643 47.81 12.28 -9.08
N ALA A 644 49.05 12.32 -8.62
CA ALA A 644 50.23 12.33 -9.50
C ALA A 644 50.48 10.98 -10.19
N ASN A 645 50.07 9.88 -9.55
CA ASN A 645 50.21 8.50 -10.05
C ASN A 645 49.14 7.58 -9.42
N ALA A 646 49.08 6.34 -9.90
CA ALA A 646 48.17 5.31 -9.40
C ALA A 646 48.89 4.27 -8.51
N ASP A 647 50.10 4.57 -8.03
CA ASP A 647 50.99 3.59 -7.37
C ASP A 647 50.56 3.27 -5.92
N ALA A 648 49.56 3.99 -5.39
CA ALA A 648 49.00 3.78 -4.07
C ALA A 648 47.93 2.65 -4.06
N PRO A 649 47.64 2.04 -2.89
CA PRO A 649 46.58 1.03 -2.76
C PRO A 649 45.21 1.56 -3.20
N ASN A 650 44.38 0.68 -3.76
CA ASN A 650 42.98 0.99 -4.04
C ASN A 650 42.28 1.48 -2.75
N ALA A 651 41.51 2.54 -2.88
CA ALA A 651 40.58 2.96 -1.84
C ALA A 651 39.33 2.09 -1.91
N PRO A 652 38.87 1.53 -0.78
CA PRO A 652 37.59 0.86 -0.75
C PRO A 652 36.48 1.90 -0.97
N TYR A 653 35.42 1.51 -1.70
CA TYR A 653 34.21 2.34 -1.86
C TYR A 653 33.60 2.67 -0.50
N SER A 654 33.54 1.67 0.41
CA SER A 654 33.40 1.89 1.85
C SER A 654 34.30 0.91 2.61
N ALA A 655 35.14 1.42 3.53
CA ALA A 655 35.98 0.56 4.36
C ALA A 655 35.22 -0.11 5.52
N LEU A 656 34.05 0.43 5.86
CA LEU A 656 33.37 0.15 7.13
C LEU A 656 32.00 -0.51 6.91
N SER A 657 31.22 -0.07 5.92
CA SER A 657 29.92 -0.65 5.62
C SER A 657 30.08 -2.03 4.99
N ALA A 658 29.45 -3.05 5.59
CA ALA A 658 29.42 -4.41 5.04
C ALA A 658 28.67 -4.45 3.70
N ASP A 659 27.63 -3.63 3.56
CA ASP A 659 26.73 -3.56 2.40
C ASP A 659 27.40 -3.00 1.14
N TYR A 660 28.63 -2.49 1.26
CA TYR A 660 29.36 -1.82 0.19
C TYR A 660 30.74 -2.45 -0.07
N ARG A 661 31.10 -3.54 0.63
CA ARG A 661 32.42 -4.21 0.47
C ARG A 661 32.60 -4.90 -0.88
N HIS A 662 31.51 -5.17 -1.58
CA HIS A 662 31.51 -5.75 -2.93
C HIS A 662 31.62 -4.69 -4.03
N VAL A 663 31.61 -3.40 -3.70
CA VAL A 663 31.72 -2.31 -4.67
C VAL A 663 33.16 -1.80 -4.71
N ASP A 664 33.73 -1.76 -5.91
CA ASP A 664 35.07 -1.24 -6.18
C ASP A 664 34.95 0.11 -6.89
N GLY A 665 35.55 1.16 -6.29
CA GLY A 665 35.78 2.46 -6.93
C GLY A 665 37.09 2.50 -7.72
N ASN A 666 37.50 3.69 -8.15
CA ASN A 666 38.74 3.89 -8.92
C ASN A 666 39.82 4.67 -8.16
N ALA A 667 39.47 5.31 -7.06
CA ALA A 667 40.39 6.13 -6.28
C ALA A 667 41.47 5.33 -5.54
N ARG A 668 42.60 5.98 -5.26
CA ARG A 668 43.71 5.45 -4.47
C ARG A 668 43.81 6.12 -3.11
N LEU A 669 44.22 5.38 -2.08
CA LEU A 669 44.37 5.92 -0.73
C LEU A 669 45.60 6.80 -0.63
N ARG A 670 45.38 8.10 -0.39
CA ARG A 670 46.42 9.07 -0.03
C ARG A 670 47.61 9.23 -1.01
N PRO A 671 47.49 9.03 -2.34
CA PRO A 671 48.61 9.31 -3.26
C PRO A 671 49.01 10.79 -3.22
N PRO A 672 50.23 11.15 -3.67
CA PRO A 672 50.61 12.55 -3.84
C PRO A 672 49.65 13.29 -4.80
N PHE A 673 49.40 14.56 -4.51
CA PHE A 673 48.57 15.44 -5.35
C PHE A 673 49.29 15.72 -6.69
N ALA A 674 48.54 15.76 -7.80
CA ALA A 674 49.09 16.01 -9.13
C ALA A 674 49.72 17.41 -9.25
N ALA A 675 50.78 17.55 -10.04
CA ALA A 675 51.34 18.87 -10.31
C ALA A 675 50.39 19.68 -11.21
N MET A 676 49.66 20.63 -10.61
CA MET A 676 48.72 21.52 -11.29
C MET A 676 49.32 22.91 -11.51
N ALA A 677 48.98 23.52 -12.66
CA ALA A 677 49.41 24.88 -13.03
C ALA A 677 48.75 25.96 -12.17
N THR A 678 47.51 25.73 -11.72
CA THR A 678 46.77 26.57 -10.80
C THR A 678 46.16 25.71 -9.70
N PRO A 679 45.81 26.28 -8.53
CA PRO A 679 45.00 25.58 -7.55
C PRO A 679 43.70 25.06 -8.18
N SER A 680 43.27 23.88 -7.76
CA SER A 680 42.09 23.17 -8.25
C SER A 680 40.80 23.78 -7.69
N PRO A 681 39.77 24.05 -8.51
CA PRO A 681 38.46 24.47 -8.00
C PRO A 681 37.87 23.43 -7.05
N LEU A 682 37.13 23.90 -6.04
CA LEU A 682 36.48 23.04 -5.05
C LEU A 682 35.05 22.71 -5.48
N VAL A 683 34.62 21.46 -5.34
CA VAL A 683 33.20 21.05 -5.42
C VAL A 683 32.79 20.41 -4.11
N VAL A 684 31.73 20.94 -3.48
CA VAL A 684 31.17 20.38 -2.24
C VAL A 684 29.89 19.61 -2.56
N ILE A 685 29.81 18.37 -2.08
CA ILE A 685 28.66 17.47 -2.22
C ILE A 685 27.88 17.45 -0.90
N SER A 686 26.58 17.67 -1.01
CA SER A 686 25.61 17.57 0.07
C SER A 686 24.73 16.33 -0.16
N PRO A 687 25.00 15.20 0.53
CA PRO A 687 24.22 13.97 0.40
C PRO A 687 22.74 14.13 0.69
N GLY A 688 21.93 13.23 0.11
CA GLY A 688 20.51 13.12 0.40
C GLY A 688 20.20 12.67 1.83
N ARG A 689 18.94 12.86 2.24
CA ARG A 689 18.47 12.35 3.53
C ARG A 689 18.62 10.83 3.54
N GLY A 690 19.26 10.30 4.59
CA GLY A 690 19.48 8.86 4.71
C GLY A 690 20.49 8.28 3.72
N VAL A 691 21.34 9.12 3.11
CA VAL A 691 22.38 8.71 2.16
C VAL A 691 23.76 9.04 2.74
N GLU A 692 24.71 8.13 2.63
CA GLU A 692 26.12 8.36 2.96
C GLU A 692 26.87 9.12 1.86
N ARG A 693 28.01 9.71 2.23
CA ARG A 693 28.98 10.38 1.35
C ARG A 693 29.42 9.54 0.16
N TYR A 694 29.38 8.21 0.26
CA TYR A 694 29.86 7.28 -0.77
C TYR A 694 28.93 7.20 -1.99
N GLY A 695 27.63 7.51 -1.85
CA GLY A 695 26.64 7.38 -2.92
C GLY A 695 26.86 8.27 -4.15
N TYR A 696 27.93 9.07 -4.17
CA TYR A 696 28.29 9.99 -5.25
C TYR A 696 29.76 9.83 -5.69
N THR A 697 30.38 8.69 -5.39
CA THR A 697 31.79 8.41 -5.68
C THR A 697 32.08 8.48 -7.18
N THR A 698 31.21 7.96 -8.05
CA THR A 698 31.46 8.03 -9.51
C THR A 698 31.54 9.47 -10.02
N ILE A 699 30.65 10.35 -9.54
CA ILE A 699 30.68 11.79 -9.86
C ILE A 699 31.92 12.45 -9.27
N ALA A 700 32.27 12.12 -8.02
CA ALA A 700 33.44 12.70 -7.36
C ALA A 700 34.76 12.29 -8.03
N GLU A 701 34.89 11.04 -8.45
CA GLU A 701 36.05 10.53 -9.17
C GLU A 701 36.17 11.15 -10.57
N GLU A 702 35.06 11.30 -11.31
CA GLU A 702 35.07 11.98 -12.62
C GLU A 702 35.56 13.42 -12.49
N LEU A 703 35.00 14.19 -11.55
CA LEU A 703 35.43 15.57 -11.32
C LEU A 703 36.90 15.63 -10.85
N ALA A 704 37.30 14.79 -9.90
CA ALA A 704 38.67 14.78 -9.39
C ALA A 704 39.70 14.44 -10.48
N SER A 705 39.39 13.49 -11.37
CA SER A 705 40.24 13.12 -12.51
C SER A 705 40.46 14.28 -13.49
N ARG A 706 39.54 15.26 -13.49
CA ARG A 706 39.57 16.48 -14.32
C ARG A 706 40.18 17.68 -13.61
N GLY A 707 40.81 17.48 -12.45
CA GLY A 707 41.52 18.53 -11.74
C GLY A 707 40.67 19.33 -10.76
N TYR A 708 39.49 18.83 -10.35
CA TYR A 708 38.75 19.37 -9.21
C TYR A 708 39.23 18.76 -7.89
N VAL A 709 39.06 19.48 -6.79
CA VAL A 709 39.02 18.88 -5.45
C VAL A 709 37.55 18.75 -5.07
N VAL A 710 37.12 17.54 -4.71
CA VAL A 710 35.70 17.24 -4.43
C VAL A 710 35.57 16.77 -2.99
N ALA A 711 34.61 17.31 -2.23
CA ALA A 711 34.40 16.95 -0.84
C ALA A 711 32.93 16.57 -0.57
N SER A 712 32.68 15.35 -0.10
CA SER A 712 31.34 14.86 0.29
C SER A 712 31.24 14.72 1.80
N VAL A 713 30.11 15.13 2.38
CA VAL A 713 29.94 15.38 3.83
C VAL A 713 28.84 14.51 4.41
N ASP A 714 29.20 13.58 5.30
CA ASP A 714 28.23 12.89 6.15
C ASP A 714 27.73 13.84 7.25
N MET A 715 26.41 14.00 7.34
CA MET A 715 25.76 14.92 8.27
C MET A 715 24.95 14.11 9.31
N PRO A 716 25.41 14.03 10.57
CA PRO A 716 24.72 13.28 11.63
C PRO A 716 23.25 13.70 11.76
N GLU A 717 22.35 12.76 12.06
CA GLU A 717 20.90 13.00 12.15
C GLU A 717 20.20 13.31 10.81
N LEU A 718 20.92 13.66 9.74
CA LEU A 718 20.33 13.90 8.40
C LEU A 718 20.56 12.74 7.45
N GLY A 719 21.77 12.16 7.49
CA GLY A 719 22.19 10.97 6.76
C GLY A 719 22.79 9.93 7.70
N TRP A 720 23.16 8.78 7.13
CA TRP A 720 23.97 7.80 7.84
C TRP A 720 25.40 8.32 7.99
N VAL A 721 25.98 8.12 9.18
CA VAL A 721 27.37 8.48 9.44
C VAL A 721 28.06 7.27 10.03
N ILE A 722 29.16 6.85 9.42
CA ILE A 722 30.00 5.78 9.93
C ILE A 722 31.36 6.38 10.29
N TYR A 723 31.65 6.43 11.59
CA TYR A 723 32.90 6.94 12.14
C TYR A 723 34.02 5.90 12.05
N ALA A 724 35.26 6.36 12.14
CA ALA A 724 36.47 5.57 11.95
C ALA A 724 36.65 4.45 12.99
N ASP A 725 36.03 4.58 14.16
CA ASP A 725 36.00 3.55 15.20
C ASP A 725 34.91 2.48 14.95
N GLY A 726 34.11 2.63 13.90
CA GLY A 726 33.02 1.73 13.52
C GLY A 726 31.66 2.13 14.07
N LEU A 727 31.56 3.22 14.84
CA LEU A 727 30.28 3.73 15.33
C LEU A 727 29.40 4.23 14.18
N VAL A 728 28.12 3.86 14.23
CA VAL A 728 27.13 4.24 13.21
C VAL A 728 26.07 5.14 13.83
N VAL A 729 25.90 6.34 13.28
CA VAL A 729 24.79 7.24 13.59
C VAL A 729 23.76 7.17 12.48
N ARG A 730 22.50 6.94 12.87
CA ARG A 730 21.37 6.83 11.96
C ARG A 730 20.73 8.19 11.68
N PRO A 731 20.04 8.36 10.54
CA PRO A 731 19.21 9.54 10.30
C PRO A 731 18.12 9.65 11.37
N ASN A 732 17.82 10.88 11.79
CA ASN A 732 16.79 11.17 12.78
C ASN A 732 15.39 11.08 12.12
N PRO A 733 14.49 10.21 12.61
CA PRO A 733 13.13 10.06 12.06
C PRO A 733 12.32 11.36 12.05
N ALA A 734 12.64 12.34 12.91
CA ALA A 734 11.98 13.64 12.94
C ALA A 734 12.13 14.44 11.63
N PHE A 735 13.15 14.14 10.82
CA PHE A 735 13.35 14.76 9.50
C PHE A 735 12.83 13.89 8.35
N GLN A 736 12.10 12.82 8.65
CA GLN A 736 11.38 12.01 7.67
C GLN A 736 9.99 12.60 7.43
N PRO A 737 9.72 13.19 6.25
CA PRO A 737 8.41 13.78 5.99
C PRO A 737 7.37 12.67 5.82
N SER A 738 6.15 12.89 6.31
CA SER A 738 5.02 12.03 5.93
C SER A 738 4.66 12.26 4.47
N ARG A 739 4.07 11.25 3.81
CA ARG A 739 3.57 11.39 2.42
C ARG A 739 2.56 12.53 2.31
N GLU A 740 1.77 12.75 3.36
CA GLU A 740 0.80 13.84 3.48
C GLU A 740 1.46 15.21 3.53
N LEU A 741 2.53 15.35 4.31
CA LEU A 741 3.32 16.58 4.38
C LEU A 741 3.91 16.92 3.03
N MET A 742 4.53 15.95 2.34
CA MET A 742 5.10 16.14 0.99
C MET A 742 4.05 16.51 -0.07
N SER A 743 2.79 16.14 0.15
CA SER A 743 1.64 16.50 -0.70
C SER A 743 0.87 17.76 -0.24
N GLY A 744 1.32 18.41 0.84
CA GLY A 744 0.69 19.60 1.42
C GLY A 744 1.16 20.91 0.77
N PRO A 745 0.65 22.08 1.22
CA PRO A 745 1.11 23.38 0.75
C PRO A 745 2.62 23.51 0.91
N TYR A 746 3.31 24.04 -0.10
CA TYR A 746 4.77 24.08 -0.13
C TYR A 746 5.37 24.88 1.04
N GLU A 747 4.64 25.82 1.64
CA GLU A 747 5.08 26.55 2.83
C GLU A 747 5.22 25.63 4.06
N LYS A 748 4.39 24.58 4.16
CA LYS A 748 4.51 23.58 5.23
C LYS A 748 5.68 22.62 4.98
N VAL A 749 5.91 22.27 3.72
CA VAL A 749 7.09 21.49 3.30
C VAL A 749 8.37 22.29 3.60
N ASP A 750 8.39 23.57 3.26
CA ASP A 750 9.48 24.49 3.60
C ASP A 750 9.70 24.56 5.12
N ALA A 751 8.64 24.79 5.90
CA ALA A 751 8.73 24.89 7.36
C ALA A 751 9.25 23.59 8.01
N PHE A 752 8.84 22.42 7.50
CA PHE A 752 9.31 21.14 8.00
C PHE A 752 10.79 20.92 7.74
N PHE A 753 11.27 21.23 6.55
CA PHE A 753 12.68 21.02 6.21
C PHE A 753 13.61 22.13 6.71
N GLU A 754 13.08 23.24 7.21
CA GLU A 754 13.90 24.37 7.66
C GLU A 754 14.90 24.00 8.77
N PRO A 755 14.52 23.26 9.85
CA PRO A 755 15.47 22.86 10.88
C PRO A 755 16.59 21.95 10.34
N ALA A 756 16.22 20.98 9.49
CA ALA A 756 17.19 20.10 8.83
C ALA A 756 18.13 20.88 7.89
N THR A 757 17.59 21.86 7.18
CA THR A 757 18.35 22.74 6.27
C THR A 757 19.35 23.58 7.04
N ALA A 758 18.93 24.20 8.14
CA ALA A 758 19.80 24.99 9.00
C ALA A 758 20.92 24.14 9.63
N MET A 759 20.61 22.90 10.01
CA MET A 759 21.58 21.95 10.55
C MET A 759 22.64 21.59 9.51
N GLY A 760 22.22 21.17 8.31
CA GLY A 760 23.12 20.79 7.22
C GLY A 760 23.93 21.96 6.67
N LEU A 761 23.35 23.16 6.60
CA LEU A 761 24.08 24.38 6.21
C LEU A 761 25.31 24.60 7.09
N ARG A 762 25.14 24.45 8.39
CA ARG A 762 26.25 24.60 9.35
C ARG A 762 27.31 23.51 9.21
N ASP A 763 26.91 22.30 8.81
CA ASP A 763 27.86 21.22 8.53
C ASP A 763 28.69 21.50 7.27
N LEU A 764 28.06 21.99 6.20
CA LEU A 764 28.78 22.42 4.99
C LEU A 764 29.72 23.61 5.27
N GLN A 765 29.30 24.57 6.11
CA GLN A 765 30.17 25.67 6.55
C GLN A 765 31.39 25.18 7.34
N LEU A 766 31.21 24.19 8.22
CA LEU A 766 32.31 23.56 8.95
C LEU A 766 33.25 22.82 8.01
N ALA A 767 32.72 22.05 7.06
CA ALA A 767 33.51 21.34 6.06
C ALA A 767 34.32 22.31 5.19
N TRP A 768 33.69 23.36 4.66
CA TRP A 768 34.35 24.39 3.84
C TRP A 768 35.44 25.13 4.62
N SER A 769 35.17 25.50 5.88
CA SER A 769 36.16 26.17 6.74
C SER A 769 37.38 25.29 7.00
N ASN A 770 37.18 23.98 7.19
CA ASN A 770 38.27 23.02 7.35
C ASN A 770 39.04 22.76 6.05
N LEU A 771 38.37 22.72 4.90
CA LEU A 771 39.02 22.63 3.59
C LEU A 771 39.92 23.83 3.34
N ARG A 772 39.47 25.04 3.69
CA ARG A 772 40.32 26.24 3.68
C ARG A 772 41.53 26.09 4.61
N ARG A 773 41.35 25.58 5.84
CA ARG A 773 42.47 25.32 6.75
C ARG A 773 43.49 24.32 6.20
N LEU A 774 43.02 23.25 5.55
CA LEU A 774 43.91 22.28 4.88
C LEU A 774 44.64 22.92 3.70
N ASN A 775 43.98 23.82 2.96
CA ASN A 775 44.63 24.57 1.91
C ASN A 775 45.70 25.53 2.45
N ASP A 776 45.46 26.16 3.60
CA ASP A 776 46.41 27.05 4.25
C ASP A 776 47.61 26.27 4.83
N ALA A 777 47.34 25.16 5.52
CA ALA A 777 48.34 24.29 6.15
C ALA A 777 47.77 22.88 6.44
N ASP A 778 47.99 21.95 5.51
CA ASP A 778 47.68 20.53 5.68
C ASP A 778 48.89 19.86 6.39
N PRO A 779 48.70 19.19 7.54
CA PRO A 779 49.78 18.50 8.23
C PRO A 779 50.56 17.49 7.37
N SER A 780 49.91 16.92 6.36
CA SER A 780 50.55 16.01 5.41
C SER A 780 51.17 16.71 4.20
N GLY A 781 50.97 18.02 4.07
CA GLY A 781 51.41 18.86 2.95
C GLY A 781 50.70 18.56 1.61
N ARG A 782 49.70 17.67 1.61
CA ARG A 782 49.09 17.15 0.38
C ARG A 782 48.18 18.17 -0.30
N LEU A 783 47.38 18.88 0.49
CA LEU A 783 46.39 19.83 0.01
C LEU A 783 46.83 21.30 0.16
N THR A 784 47.99 21.56 0.76
CA THR A 784 48.48 22.93 0.99
C THR A 784 48.73 23.68 -0.32
N GLY A 785 48.04 24.81 -0.48
CA GLY A 785 48.08 25.64 -1.69
C GLY A 785 47.52 24.98 -2.94
N ARG A 786 46.74 23.88 -2.81
CA ARG A 786 46.22 23.10 -3.94
C ARG A 786 44.75 23.36 -4.24
N ILE A 787 44.01 23.99 -3.34
CA ILE A 787 42.56 24.19 -3.43
C ILE A 787 42.26 25.67 -3.68
N ASP A 788 41.49 25.98 -4.71
CA ASP A 788 40.86 27.29 -4.88
C ASP A 788 39.48 27.29 -4.21
N VAL A 789 39.46 27.65 -2.92
CA VAL A 789 38.22 27.76 -2.15
C VAL A 789 37.37 28.97 -2.56
N THR A 790 37.91 29.91 -3.36
CA THR A 790 37.18 31.09 -3.86
C THR A 790 36.39 30.83 -5.14
N ASN A 791 36.67 29.69 -5.77
CA ASN A 791 35.99 29.15 -6.94
C ASN A 791 35.32 27.82 -6.58
N THR A 792 34.27 27.89 -5.76
CA THR A 792 33.57 26.71 -5.23
C THR A 792 32.30 26.41 -6.04
N GLY A 793 32.13 25.17 -6.49
CA GLY A 793 30.85 24.61 -6.88
C GLY A 793 30.18 23.87 -5.72
N VAL A 794 28.85 23.79 -5.72
CA VAL A 794 28.13 22.96 -4.75
C VAL A 794 26.99 22.22 -5.43
N PHE A 795 26.80 20.95 -5.09
CA PHE A 795 25.59 20.24 -5.45
C PHE A 795 25.06 19.39 -4.31
N GLY A 796 23.79 19.04 -4.39
CA GLY A 796 23.21 18.07 -3.48
C GLY A 796 21.99 17.38 -4.04
N HIS A 797 21.68 16.24 -3.45
CA HIS A 797 20.57 15.37 -3.83
C HIS A 797 19.44 15.43 -2.82
N SER A 798 18.18 15.52 -3.26
CA SER A 798 17.01 15.52 -2.39
C SER A 798 17.10 16.63 -1.31
N LEU A 799 16.99 16.30 -0.02
CA LEU A 799 17.25 17.22 1.09
C LEU A 799 18.64 17.89 1.01
N GLY A 800 19.64 17.15 0.53
CA GLY A 800 20.98 17.66 0.29
C GLY A 800 21.01 18.78 -0.75
N GLY A 801 20.14 18.72 -1.76
CA GLY A 801 19.97 19.77 -2.76
C GLY A 801 19.44 21.06 -2.13
N ARG A 802 18.48 20.95 -1.19
CA ARG A 802 18.01 22.09 -0.40
C ARG A 802 19.14 22.68 0.46
N ILE A 803 19.90 21.85 1.15
CA ILE A 803 21.04 22.29 1.99
C ILE A 803 22.13 22.97 1.15
N ALA A 804 22.45 22.41 -0.03
CA ALA A 804 23.38 23.00 -0.98
C ALA A 804 22.93 24.38 -1.46
N GLY A 805 21.63 24.56 -1.72
CA GLY A 805 21.05 25.88 -2.04
C GLY A 805 21.18 26.89 -0.91
N ALA A 806 20.99 26.47 0.35
CA ALA A 806 21.22 27.33 1.52
C ALA A 806 22.70 27.73 1.65
N PHE A 807 23.61 26.81 1.35
CA PHE A 807 25.05 27.07 1.39
C PHE A 807 25.49 28.00 0.27
N ALA A 808 24.96 27.83 -0.95
CA ALA A 808 25.17 28.74 -2.07
C ALA A 808 24.70 30.16 -1.76
N GLU A 809 23.56 30.29 -1.07
CA GLU A 809 23.06 31.59 -0.62
C GLU A 809 23.98 32.24 0.43
N ALA A 810 24.49 31.46 1.37
CA ALA A 810 25.26 31.95 2.51
C ALA A 810 26.77 32.14 2.24
N ASN A 811 27.29 31.65 1.11
CA ASN A 811 28.72 31.67 0.81
C ASN A 811 29.02 32.32 -0.55
N GLU A 812 29.62 33.51 -0.50
CA GLU A 812 29.98 34.32 -1.68
C GLU A 812 31.04 33.69 -2.59
N ASN A 813 31.72 32.64 -2.13
CA ASN A 813 32.71 31.90 -2.90
C ASN A 813 32.08 30.82 -3.79
N VAL A 814 30.77 30.58 -3.67
CA VAL A 814 30.05 29.65 -4.54
C VAL A 814 29.81 30.31 -5.90
N ARG A 815 30.28 29.67 -6.96
CA ARG A 815 30.22 30.14 -8.35
C ARG A 815 29.27 29.34 -9.24
N ALA A 816 28.82 28.18 -8.78
CA ALA A 816 27.87 27.33 -9.51
C ALA A 816 27.13 26.39 -8.54
N TYR A 817 25.82 26.20 -8.73
CA TYR A 817 24.97 25.37 -7.88
C TYR A 817 24.12 24.37 -8.69
N ILE A 818 24.08 23.10 -8.26
CA ILE A 818 23.16 22.08 -8.80
C ILE A 818 22.25 21.56 -7.69
N SER A 819 20.94 21.55 -7.93
CA SER A 819 19.96 20.81 -7.12
C SER A 819 19.54 19.55 -7.87
N MET A 820 19.83 18.36 -7.33
CA MET A 820 19.38 17.09 -7.90
C MET A 820 18.18 16.57 -7.11
N GLU A 821 17.03 16.38 -7.76
CA GLU A 821 15.81 15.88 -7.13
C GLU A 821 15.38 16.68 -5.87
N GLY A 822 15.89 17.90 -5.75
CA GLY A 822 15.83 18.74 -4.57
C GLY A 822 15.16 20.07 -4.88
N ILE A 823 14.63 20.70 -3.83
CA ILE A 823 14.01 22.02 -3.90
C ILE A 823 14.86 22.98 -3.08
N ALA A 824 15.42 24.01 -3.72
CA ALA A 824 16.17 25.06 -3.03
C ALA A 824 15.32 25.73 -1.93
N PRO A 825 15.93 26.23 -0.83
CA PRO A 825 15.20 26.84 0.25
C PRO A 825 14.46 28.09 -0.24
N ARG A 826 13.35 28.41 0.42
CA ARG A 826 12.44 29.48 -0.03
C ARG A 826 13.15 30.80 -0.31
N ARG A 827 14.11 31.19 0.53
CA ARG A 827 14.84 32.45 0.38
C ARG A 827 15.70 32.47 -0.90
N ALA A 828 16.47 31.42 -1.16
CA ALA A 828 17.23 31.26 -2.40
C ALA A 828 16.33 31.30 -3.66
N ARG A 829 15.13 30.71 -3.59
CA ARG A 829 14.15 30.75 -4.69
C ARG A 829 13.58 32.14 -4.95
N MET A 830 13.15 32.82 -3.90
CA MET A 830 12.49 34.12 -4.01
C MET A 830 13.45 35.28 -4.30
N ALA A 831 14.66 35.24 -3.72
CA ALA A 831 15.66 36.29 -3.90
C ALA A 831 16.52 36.11 -5.16
N GLY A 832 16.54 34.88 -5.70
CA GLY A 832 17.47 34.48 -6.75
C GLY A 832 18.91 34.37 -6.25
N LEU A 833 19.65 33.45 -6.85
CA LEU A 833 21.04 33.21 -6.53
C LEU A 833 21.96 33.97 -7.50
N PRO A 834 23.07 34.58 -7.02
CA PRO A 834 23.99 35.39 -7.84
C PRO A 834 25.00 34.55 -8.63
N MET A 835 24.64 33.31 -8.95
CA MET A 835 25.45 32.38 -9.72
C MET A 835 24.55 31.47 -10.56
N PRO A 836 25.07 30.84 -11.63
CA PRO A 836 24.32 29.87 -12.41
C PRO A 836 23.80 28.70 -11.58
N VAL A 837 22.56 28.28 -11.88
CA VAL A 837 21.89 27.16 -11.18
C VAL A 837 21.41 26.12 -12.18
N ALA A 838 21.67 24.83 -11.91
CA ALA A 838 20.99 23.73 -12.60
C ALA A 838 20.02 23.01 -11.63
N MET A 839 18.75 22.93 -12.02
CA MET A 839 17.73 22.17 -11.31
C MET A 839 17.50 20.86 -12.07
N MET A 840 18.11 19.78 -11.60
CA MET A 840 18.01 18.45 -12.16
C MET A 840 16.88 17.68 -11.49
N CYS A 841 15.90 17.22 -12.26
CA CYS A 841 14.73 16.54 -11.73
C CYS A 841 14.18 15.51 -12.70
N SER A 842 13.87 14.32 -12.19
CA SER A 842 13.25 13.24 -12.91
C SER A 842 11.80 13.56 -13.25
N SER A 843 11.28 13.04 -14.36
CA SER A 843 9.90 13.28 -14.77
C SER A 843 8.87 12.82 -13.71
N GLY A 844 9.23 11.85 -12.86
CA GLY A 844 8.40 11.44 -11.71
C GLY A 844 8.38 12.45 -10.55
N THR A 845 9.50 13.11 -10.28
CA THR A 845 9.60 14.13 -9.22
C THR A 845 9.15 15.52 -9.72
N LEU A 846 9.22 15.76 -11.03
CA LEU A 846 8.97 17.05 -11.65
C LEU A 846 7.62 17.67 -11.25
N PRO A 847 6.47 16.97 -11.28
CA PRO A 847 5.17 17.56 -10.91
C PRO A 847 5.13 18.14 -9.49
N TYR A 848 5.93 17.60 -8.56
CA TYR A 848 6.01 18.08 -7.17
C TYR A 848 6.97 19.27 -7.02
N ALA A 849 7.95 19.39 -7.92
CA ALA A 849 8.97 20.43 -7.89
C ALA A 849 8.60 21.66 -8.74
N MET A 850 7.69 21.53 -9.71
CA MET A 850 7.40 22.54 -10.74
C MET A 850 7.15 23.94 -10.20
N ASP A 851 6.23 24.12 -9.24
CA ASP A 851 5.92 25.46 -8.72
C ASP A 851 7.13 26.12 -8.05
N ASN A 852 7.96 25.33 -7.37
CA ASN A 852 9.17 25.80 -6.73
C ASN A 852 10.27 26.12 -7.74
N TYR A 853 10.37 25.32 -8.80
CA TYR A 853 11.31 25.54 -9.90
C TYR A 853 10.93 26.79 -10.68
N GLN A 854 9.64 26.96 -10.98
CA GLN A 854 9.11 28.15 -11.60
C GLN A 854 9.37 29.39 -10.72
N THR A 855 9.22 29.29 -9.41
CA THR A 855 9.55 30.39 -8.48
C THR A 855 11.02 30.80 -8.57
N LEU A 856 11.96 29.84 -8.62
CA LEU A 856 13.38 30.15 -8.77
C LEU A 856 13.70 30.74 -10.14
N ILE A 857 13.05 30.22 -11.20
CA ILE A 857 13.18 30.75 -12.56
C ILE A 857 12.66 32.20 -12.59
N ASP A 858 11.49 32.48 -12.04
CA ASP A 858 10.89 33.81 -12.03
C ASP A 858 11.70 34.81 -11.20
N GLY A 859 12.33 34.36 -10.11
CA GLY A 859 13.20 35.15 -9.25
C GLY A 859 14.67 35.20 -9.67
N ARG A 860 15.06 34.61 -10.81
CA ARG A 860 16.46 34.38 -11.18
C ARG A 860 17.27 35.67 -11.36
N ARG A 861 18.48 35.68 -10.79
CA ARG A 861 19.47 36.77 -10.98
C ARG A 861 20.54 36.43 -12.01
N GLU A 862 20.90 35.16 -12.10
CA GLU A 862 21.79 34.58 -13.11
C GLU A 862 21.04 33.50 -13.90
N THR A 863 21.71 32.84 -14.85
CA THR A 863 21.11 31.78 -15.66
C THR A 863 20.66 30.60 -14.81
N VAL A 864 19.41 30.17 -15.01
CA VAL A 864 18.84 28.96 -14.41
C VAL A 864 18.58 27.94 -15.51
N PHE A 865 19.13 26.74 -15.36
CA PHE A 865 18.86 25.61 -16.23
C PHE A 865 17.89 24.66 -15.54
N MET A 866 16.79 24.35 -16.20
CA MET A 866 15.90 23.26 -15.80
C MET A 866 16.29 22.02 -16.59
N VAL A 867 16.72 20.97 -15.90
CA VAL A 867 17.19 19.71 -16.49
C VAL A 867 16.19 18.62 -16.12
N GLU A 868 15.34 18.25 -17.08
CA GLU A 868 14.41 17.13 -16.94
C GLU A 868 15.12 15.82 -17.31
N LEU A 869 15.08 14.84 -16.40
CA LEU A 869 15.62 13.49 -16.59
C LEU A 869 14.47 12.49 -16.82
N ARG A 870 14.27 12.05 -18.07
CA ARG A 870 13.16 11.16 -18.45
C ARG A 870 13.51 9.70 -18.21
N SER A 871 12.58 8.92 -17.66
CA SER A 871 12.81 7.51 -17.27
C SER A 871 13.83 7.31 -16.13
N PHE A 872 14.23 8.38 -15.43
CA PHE A 872 15.01 8.33 -14.20
C PHE A 872 14.05 8.24 -12.99
N GLY A 873 14.48 7.55 -11.93
CA GLY A 873 13.87 7.62 -10.61
C GLY A 873 14.69 8.49 -9.65
N HIS A 874 14.16 8.69 -8.45
CA HIS A 874 14.75 9.61 -7.45
C HIS A 874 16.21 9.31 -7.09
N ASN A 875 16.64 8.04 -7.11
CA ASN A 875 18.01 7.65 -6.79
C ASN A 875 18.88 7.35 -8.01
N SER A 876 18.37 7.56 -9.24
CA SER A 876 19.13 7.37 -10.49
C SER A 876 20.35 8.30 -10.63
N VAL A 877 20.41 9.37 -9.84
CA VAL A 877 21.53 10.34 -9.80
C VAL A 877 22.62 9.97 -8.78
N THR A 878 22.56 8.75 -8.23
CA THR A 878 23.51 8.22 -7.23
C THR A 878 24.18 6.95 -7.77
N ASP A 879 25.22 6.47 -7.09
CA ASP A 879 25.87 5.19 -7.40
C ASP A 879 25.00 3.97 -7.07
N PHE A 880 23.91 4.15 -6.30
CA PHE A 880 23.13 3.05 -5.74
C PHE A 880 22.49 2.11 -6.77
N PRO A 881 21.90 2.58 -7.88
CA PRO A 881 21.36 1.68 -8.89
C PRO A 881 22.41 0.77 -9.54
N VAL A 882 23.69 1.17 -9.50
CA VAL A 882 24.81 0.33 -9.97
C VAL A 882 25.35 -0.55 -8.83
N ALA A 883 25.47 -0.01 -7.62
CA ALA A 883 26.02 -0.70 -6.45
C ALA A 883 25.09 -1.77 -5.84
N THR A 884 23.78 -1.52 -5.87
CA THR A 884 22.72 -2.38 -5.33
C THR A 884 21.50 -2.40 -6.28
N PRO A 885 21.66 -2.92 -7.52
CA PRO A 885 20.63 -2.85 -8.57
C PRO A 885 19.30 -3.48 -8.17
N SER A 886 19.29 -4.49 -7.31
CA SER A 886 18.07 -5.15 -6.82
C SER A 886 17.17 -4.26 -5.95
N GLN A 887 17.67 -3.10 -5.49
CA GLN A 887 16.90 -2.13 -4.69
C GLN A 887 16.34 -0.98 -5.53
N PHE A 888 16.73 -0.89 -6.81
CA PHE A 888 16.44 0.25 -7.68
C PHE A 888 16.11 -0.22 -9.10
N ASP A 889 14.84 -0.58 -9.32
CA ASP A 889 14.33 -0.95 -10.63
C ASP A 889 13.71 0.28 -11.32
N TYR A 890 14.34 0.73 -12.40
CA TYR A 890 13.95 1.92 -13.17
C TYR A 890 13.95 1.58 -14.65
N GLU A 891 13.13 2.29 -15.44
CA GLU A 891 13.06 2.10 -16.90
C GLU A 891 14.40 2.34 -17.62
N ILE A 892 15.27 3.18 -17.07
CA ILE A 892 16.62 3.43 -17.59
C ILE A 892 17.63 2.41 -17.06
N GLU A 893 18.51 1.93 -17.94
CA GLU A 893 19.62 1.07 -17.53
C GLU A 893 20.49 1.79 -16.46
N PRO A 894 20.72 1.17 -15.28
CA PRO A 894 21.35 1.84 -14.15
C PRO A 894 22.68 2.53 -14.45
N ARG A 895 23.55 1.86 -15.22
CA ARG A 895 24.87 2.41 -15.56
C ARG A 895 24.76 3.59 -16.52
N ALA A 896 23.88 3.51 -17.52
CA ALA A 896 23.60 4.60 -18.45
C ALA A 896 23.00 5.82 -17.72
N GLY A 897 22.09 5.60 -16.77
CA GLY A 897 21.53 6.66 -15.93
C GLY A 897 22.59 7.35 -15.08
N LEU A 898 23.45 6.57 -14.43
CA LEU A 898 24.57 7.11 -13.65
C LEU A 898 25.53 7.93 -14.51
N LEU A 899 25.95 7.39 -15.66
CA LEU A 899 26.85 8.09 -16.59
C LEU A 899 26.24 9.37 -17.16
N THR A 900 24.93 9.39 -17.39
CA THR A 900 24.20 10.59 -17.80
C THR A 900 24.26 11.66 -16.71
N SER A 901 24.02 11.29 -15.45
CA SER A 901 24.11 12.20 -14.30
C SER A 901 25.52 12.75 -14.13
N VAL A 902 26.54 11.90 -14.28
CA VAL A 902 27.95 12.28 -14.27
C VAL A 902 28.26 13.30 -15.37
N ALA A 903 27.81 13.06 -16.60
CA ALA A 903 28.03 13.96 -17.72
C ALA A 903 27.42 15.35 -17.49
N ILE A 904 26.19 15.42 -16.98
CA ILE A 904 25.51 16.70 -16.71
C ILE A 904 26.27 17.50 -15.65
N VAL A 905 26.64 16.87 -14.52
CA VAL A 905 27.36 17.55 -13.43
C VAL A 905 28.73 18.03 -13.87
N ARG A 906 29.47 17.16 -14.58
CA ARG A 906 30.77 17.48 -15.16
C ARG A 906 30.67 18.68 -16.08
N ASP A 907 29.80 18.62 -17.09
CA ASP A 907 29.70 19.66 -18.12
C ASP A 907 29.28 21.00 -17.50
N PHE A 908 28.35 20.97 -16.52
CA PHE A 908 27.94 22.18 -15.79
C PHE A 908 29.12 22.84 -15.06
N PHE A 909 29.90 22.08 -14.31
CA PHE A 909 31.03 22.64 -13.56
C PHE A 909 32.23 22.99 -14.45
N ASP A 910 32.51 22.26 -15.53
CA ASP A 910 33.57 22.62 -16.48
C ASP A 910 33.27 23.97 -17.14
N VAL A 911 32.00 24.22 -17.50
CA VAL A 911 31.56 25.52 -18.02
C VAL A 911 31.68 26.62 -16.98
N HIS A 912 31.11 26.42 -15.79
CA HIS A 912 30.93 27.54 -14.85
C HIS A 912 32.09 27.77 -13.88
N LEU A 913 32.98 26.79 -13.67
CA LEU A 913 34.17 26.94 -12.81
C LEU A 913 35.48 27.03 -13.59
N LYS A 914 35.55 26.48 -14.82
CA LYS A 914 36.76 26.52 -15.66
C LYS A 914 36.59 27.30 -16.97
N GLY A 915 35.36 27.68 -17.34
CA GLY A 915 35.09 28.38 -18.60
C GLY A 915 35.24 27.49 -19.84
N GLN A 916 34.99 26.18 -19.71
CA GLN A 916 35.20 25.19 -20.77
C GLN A 916 33.87 24.56 -21.22
N GLY A 917 33.55 24.65 -22.51
CA GLY A 917 32.39 24.00 -23.11
C GLY A 917 31.13 24.88 -23.19
N ASP A 918 29.99 24.22 -23.43
CA ASP A 918 28.64 24.81 -23.48
C ASP A 918 27.64 23.82 -22.87
N PHE A 919 27.00 24.22 -21.77
CA PHE A 919 26.09 23.36 -21.00
C PHE A 919 24.70 23.26 -21.63
N GLY A 920 24.20 24.32 -22.27
CA GLY A 920 22.90 24.30 -22.94
C GLY A 920 22.87 23.26 -24.07
N ALA A 921 23.97 23.14 -24.80
CA ALA A 921 24.17 22.16 -25.86
C ALA A 921 24.47 20.72 -25.36
N ALA A 922 24.50 20.48 -24.04
CA ALA A 922 24.70 19.13 -23.50
C ALA A 922 23.43 18.26 -23.66
N GLY A 923 22.24 18.86 -23.62
CA GLY A 923 20.96 18.15 -23.77
C GLY A 923 20.81 17.44 -25.12
N ASP A 924 21.29 18.04 -26.20
CA ASP A 924 21.22 17.46 -27.55
C ASP A 924 22.08 16.20 -27.73
N ARG A 925 23.01 15.94 -26.80
CA ARG A 925 23.97 14.83 -26.85
C ARG A 925 23.62 13.68 -25.89
N LEU A 926 22.71 13.91 -24.95
CA LEU A 926 22.36 12.95 -23.90
C LEU A 926 20.93 12.45 -24.12
N ALA A 927 20.78 11.13 -24.26
CA ALA A 927 19.46 10.52 -24.40
C ALA A 927 18.64 10.74 -23.12
N ASN A 928 17.32 10.91 -23.28
CA ASN A 928 16.37 11.07 -22.19
C ASN A 928 16.61 12.29 -21.27
N VAL A 929 17.33 13.31 -21.75
CA VAL A 929 17.57 14.56 -21.02
C VAL A 929 16.97 15.71 -21.81
N VAL A 930 16.26 16.62 -21.13
CA VAL A 930 15.84 17.90 -21.70
C VAL A 930 16.40 19.03 -20.85
N ILE A 931 17.21 19.90 -21.45
CA ILE A 931 17.76 21.08 -20.79
C ILE A 931 17.04 22.30 -21.33
N THR A 932 16.36 23.04 -20.45
CA THR A 932 15.76 24.34 -20.74
C THR A 932 16.58 25.44 -20.08
N GLU A 933 17.13 26.34 -20.89
CA GLU A 933 17.88 27.49 -20.40
C GLU A 933 16.97 28.70 -20.16
N HIS A 934 17.05 29.27 -18.96
CA HIS A 934 16.42 30.54 -18.61
C HIS A 934 17.50 31.58 -18.33
N ALA A 935 17.82 32.39 -19.34
CA ALA A 935 18.85 33.43 -19.25
C ALA A 935 18.59 34.45 -18.13
N ALA A 936 19.66 34.98 -17.54
CA ALA A 936 19.64 35.98 -16.48
C ALA A 936 18.69 37.16 -16.79
N GLN A 937 17.92 37.59 -15.79
CA GLN A 937 17.01 38.73 -15.95
C GLN A 937 17.80 40.04 -15.80
N ARG A 938 18.18 40.64 -16.93
CA ARG A 938 18.74 42.00 -16.98
C ARG A 938 17.60 43.00 -16.86
N ASP A 939 17.47 43.62 -15.69
CA ASP A 939 16.54 44.70 -15.34
C ASP A 939 15.05 44.31 -15.10
N GLY A 940 14.67 44.20 -13.81
CA GLY A 940 13.30 44.10 -13.32
C GLY A 940 13.22 44.55 -11.85
N PRO A 941 12.11 45.18 -11.40
CA PRO A 941 12.15 46.19 -10.33
C PRO A 941 12.47 45.60 -8.96
N ASN A 942 13.39 46.27 -8.29
CA ASN A 942 13.77 46.24 -6.88
C ASN A 942 12.59 45.93 -5.94
N ARG A 943 12.25 44.65 -5.74
CA ARG A 943 11.43 44.19 -4.61
C ARG A 943 12.39 43.81 -3.49
N ARG A 944 12.82 44.84 -2.75
CA ARG A 944 13.40 44.69 -1.40
C ARG A 944 12.36 44.06 -0.46
N PRO A 945 12.81 43.30 0.54
CA PRO A 945 12.15 42.09 1.05
C PRO A 945 10.82 42.31 1.77
#